data_AF-A0ABD0B2A9-F1
#
_entry.id   AF-A0ABD0B2A9-F1
#
_cell.length_a   1.000
_cell.length_b   1.000
_cell.length_c   1.000
_cell.angle_alpha   90.00
_cell.angle_beta   90.00
_cell.angle_gamma   90.00
#
_symmetry.space_group_name_H-M   'P 1'
#
loop_
_entity.id
_entity.type
_entity.pdbx_description
1 polymer ?
#
loop_
_entity_poly.entity_id
_entity_poly.type
_entity_poly.pdbx_seq_one_letter_code
_entity_poly.pdbx_strand_id
1 'polypeptide(L)'
;MEQAAAPSAIREAHPPRRAHSELVYGIEDVPPLPQTLFAALQHMLAMFVAIITPPLIIANALGLPADDTRYIVSMSLVMSGIASFIQTRRFGPLGSGLLSVQGTSFNFLGPIIASGLALKQAAMPTDDLLGTLFGTMLAAALTIVVMSRFLHLVKRIITPLVTGIVVLLIGLTLIKVGLISMGGGYGALADGSFASHTNLFLSLLVLGLIVLMQRSRNPWLRLSAIMIAMLAGYAVALLLGKVAAPTFDGPLVMVPVPLHYGLGFDWQLFVPLAIIFVVTALEAIGDMTATSDISGEPLEGPVYMARIKGGVLADGANSMLAAVFSTFPMSTFAQNNGVIQLTGVASRHVGLFIAAMLALLGLFPAVASLVQQIPEPVLGGATIVMFGTIAAAGVRIISREELDRRALMILAVSLAMGLGVAQVPEVLQHLPELARSVLSYGVATGGLTAILLNLLLPRRAAPGPEAPPSLHQSPATRGFTLFAPARTVLGSLCQRMPFMPYTLLPPPPAHQTPDQILAEEQRWLRECAGDGEPRALLWQGPQCLIVTRKDTRLPRYQAACEQLAAEGWPVFVRDSGGTAVPHGAGILNLSLMLPRTTTDLAHYYRLLGAPLLALLEEHGLAGSYDFVPGSFCDGQYNLVIGGRKVTGTAQRWLAPGRDHDGAVLAQAMLLVAGDVDEGTRMASRFYELAGGELRFAPGTSTTLAHAIGWQGEEAALVSRVSEALAQRLTGDIPSP
;
A
#
# COMPACT_ATOMS: atom_id res chain seq x y z
N MET A 1 -22.71 7.50 -54.96
CA MET A 1 -23.82 7.76 -54.01
C MET A 1 -23.97 6.52 -53.14
N GLU A 2 -23.02 6.13 -52.30
CA GLU A 2 -22.45 6.85 -51.14
C GLU A 2 -23.52 7.30 -50.15
N GLN A 3 -23.91 6.38 -49.25
CA GLN A 3 -24.41 6.68 -47.92
C GLN A 3 -23.47 6.00 -46.93
N ALA A 4 -22.64 6.82 -46.29
CA ALA A 4 -21.71 6.42 -45.26
C ALA A 4 -22.47 6.11 -43.96
N ALA A 5 -22.29 4.91 -43.43
CA ALA A 5 -22.72 4.52 -42.09
C ALA A 5 -21.72 5.05 -41.04
N ALA A 6 -22.24 5.65 -39.98
CA ALA A 6 -21.49 6.25 -38.89
C ALA A 6 -20.61 5.21 -38.13
N PRO A 7 -19.43 5.62 -37.62
CA PRO A 7 -18.54 4.72 -36.88
C PRO A 7 -19.13 4.35 -35.50
N SER A 8 -19.29 3.05 -35.27
CA SER A 8 -19.72 2.46 -34.00
C SER A 8 -18.69 2.73 -32.91
N ALA A 9 -19.14 3.32 -31.80
CA ALA A 9 -18.36 3.61 -30.61
C ALA A 9 -17.64 2.36 -30.07
N ILE A 10 -16.32 2.48 -29.89
CA ILE A 10 -15.47 1.53 -29.19
C ILE A 10 -15.94 1.48 -27.73
N ARG A 11 -16.56 0.36 -27.32
CA ARG A 11 -16.85 0.07 -25.90
C ARG A 11 -15.53 -0.28 -25.22
N GLU A 12 -15.06 0.59 -24.33
CA GLU A 12 -13.92 0.32 -23.45
C GLU A 12 -14.14 -0.96 -22.63
N ALA A 13 -13.21 -1.90 -22.73
CA ALA A 13 -13.19 -3.14 -21.98
C ALA A 13 -12.96 -2.84 -20.49
N HIS A 14 -13.91 -3.24 -19.64
CA HIS A 14 -13.76 -3.19 -18.19
C HIS A 14 -12.63 -4.13 -17.73
N PRO A 15 -11.69 -3.68 -16.87
CA PRO A 15 -10.67 -4.54 -16.30
C PRO A 15 -11.28 -5.59 -15.34
N PRO A 16 -10.58 -6.71 -15.10
CA PRO A 16 -11.08 -7.77 -14.22
C PRO A 16 -11.19 -7.26 -12.78
N ARG A 17 -12.37 -7.42 -12.16
CA ARG A 17 -12.64 -7.08 -10.76
C ARG A 17 -11.63 -7.79 -9.84
N ARG A 18 -10.76 -7.02 -9.17
CA ARG A 18 -9.95 -7.47 -8.03
C ARG A 18 -10.84 -7.66 -6.80
N ALA A 19 -10.33 -8.41 -5.82
CA ALA A 19 -10.95 -8.88 -4.58
C ALA A 19 -11.98 -7.91 -3.97
N HIS A 20 -13.07 -8.48 -3.41
CA HIS A 20 -14.15 -7.75 -2.75
C HIS A 20 -13.61 -6.64 -1.85
N SER A 21 -13.78 -5.40 -2.30
CA SER A 21 -13.51 -4.21 -1.52
C SER A 21 -14.49 -4.20 -0.33
N GLU A 22 -13.99 -4.10 0.89
CA GLU A 22 -14.79 -3.88 2.11
C GLU A 22 -15.50 -2.51 2.12
N LEU A 23 -15.39 -1.72 1.05
CA LEU A 23 -16.06 -0.43 0.91
C LEU A 23 -17.58 -0.62 0.87
N VAL A 24 -18.24 0.18 1.70
CA VAL A 24 -19.69 0.41 1.68
C VAL A 24 -20.05 1.30 0.49
N TYR A 25 -19.20 2.28 0.17
CA TYR A 25 -19.37 3.19 -0.97
C TYR A 25 -18.04 3.36 -1.71
N GLY A 26 -18.00 2.92 -2.96
CA GLY A 26 -16.89 3.16 -3.89
C GLY A 26 -16.82 4.62 -4.34
N ILE A 27 -15.75 4.96 -5.07
CA ILE A 27 -15.45 6.34 -5.47
C ILE A 27 -16.60 6.99 -6.24
N GLU A 28 -17.19 6.24 -7.16
CA GLU A 28 -18.22 6.73 -8.08
C GLU A 28 -19.63 6.70 -7.50
N ASP A 29 -19.82 6.04 -6.35
CA ASP A 29 -21.13 5.87 -5.76
C ASP A 29 -21.70 7.21 -5.29
N VAL A 30 -23.04 7.34 -5.39
CA VAL A 30 -23.81 8.49 -4.92
C VAL A 30 -24.68 8.02 -3.76
N PRO A 31 -24.21 8.10 -2.50
CA PRO A 31 -25.00 7.67 -1.36
C PRO A 31 -26.23 8.57 -1.17
N PRO A 32 -27.32 8.05 -0.58
CA PRO A 32 -28.48 8.86 -0.21
C PRO A 32 -28.07 10.06 0.66
N LEU A 33 -28.71 11.20 0.47
CA LEU A 33 -28.34 12.48 1.10
C LEU A 33 -28.14 12.41 2.64
N PRO A 34 -28.98 11.71 3.42
CA PRO A 34 -28.75 11.57 4.86
C PRO A 34 -27.45 10.84 5.21
N GLN A 35 -27.12 9.81 4.43
CA GLN A 35 -25.91 9.00 4.63
C GLN A 35 -24.67 9.76 4.16
N THR A 36 -24.79 10.51 3.06
CA THR A 36 -23.75 11.41 2.57
C THR A 36 -23.44 12.51 3.59
N LEU A 37 -24.46 13.16 4.16
CA LEU A 37 -24.28 14.17 5.20
C LEU A 37 -23.64 13.59 6.46
N PHE A 38 -24.09 12.41 6.88
CA PHE A 38 -23.54 11.73 8.05
C PHE A 38 -22.08 11.34 7.84
N ALA A 39 -21.74 10.72 6.71
CA ALA A 39 -20.37 10.37 6.36
C ALA A 39 -19.48 11.63 6.21
N ALA A 40 -19.98 12.68 5.56
CA ALA A 40 -19.25 13.93 5.40
C ALA A 40 -18.94 14.58 6.76
N LEU A 41 -19.92 14.63 7.66
CA LEU A 41 -19.73 15.10 9.03
C LEU A 41 -18.66 14.29 9.75
N GLN A 42 -18.62 12.97 9.56
CA GLN A 42 -17.63 12.10 10.21
C GLN A 42 -16.21 12.33 9.72
N HIS A 43 -16.02 12.32 8.41
CA HIS A 43 -14.72 12.63 7.82
C HIS A 43 -14.26 14.02 8.24
N MET A 44 -15.16 15.01 8.21
CA MET A 44 -14.87 16.36 8.68
C MET A 44 -14.43 16.37 10.15
N LEU A 45 -15.21 15.76 11.07
CA LEU A 45 -14.87 15.75 12.50
C LEU A 45 -13.54 15.04 12.79
N ALA A 46 -13.23 13.97 12.05
CA ALA A 46 -11.97 13.25 12.20
C ALA A 46 -10.74 14.07 11.74
N MET A 47 -10.90 14.92 10.73
CA MET A 47 -9.81 15.72 10.16
C MET A 47 -9.75 17.16 10.67
N PHE A 48 -10.83 17.69 11.25
CA PHE A 48 -10.97 19.10 11.62
C PHE A 48 -9.82 19.59 12.49
N VAL A 49 -9.49 18.85 13.55
CA VAL A 49 -8.39 19.18 14.46
C VAL A 49 -7.07 19.25 13.70
N ALA A 50 -6.78 18.25 12.89
CA ALA A 50 -5.54 18.20 12.14
C ALA A 50 -5.42 19.33 11.09
N ILE A 51 -6.55 19.85 10.57
CA ILE A 51 -6.56 20.99 9.63
C ILE A 51 -6.29 22.33 10.34
N ILE A 52 -6.89 22.56 11.51
CA ILE A 52 -6.77 23.84 12.24
C ILE A 52 -5.49 23.95 13.07
N THR A 53 -4.89 22.83 13.45
CA THR A 53 -3.72 22.83 14.34
C THR A 53 -2.48 23.49 13.72
N PRO A 54 -2.04 23.17 12.49
CA PRO A 54 -0.87 23.82 11.90
C PRO A 54 -0.94 25.35 11.85
N PRO A 55 -2.01 25.99 11.31
CA PRO A 55 -2.06 27.44 11.27
C PRO A 55 -2.02 28.07 12.67
N LEU A 56 -2.65 27.42 13.66
CA LEU A 56 -2.65 27.89 15.04
C LEU A 56 -1.26 27.80 15.68
N ILE A 57 -0.55 26.67 15.51
CA ILE A 57 0.82 26.53 16.04
C ILE A 57 1.75 27.56 15.39
N ILE A 58 1.66 27.77 14.07
CA ILE A 58 2.48 28.78 13.38
C ILE A 58 2.19 30.17 13.93
N ALA A 59 0.91 30.56 14.01
CA ALA A 59 0.53 31.88 14.50
C ALA A 59 0.99 32.12 15.95
N ASN A 60 0.81 31.14 16.83
CA ASN A 60 1.25 31.19 18.22
C ASN A 60 2.78 31.27 18.34
N ALA A 61 3.51 30.48 17.56
CA ALA A 61 4.97 30.49 17.56
C ALA A 61 5.56 31.80 17.04
N LEU A 62 4.89 32.45 16.07
CA LEU A 62 5.27 33.78 15.59
C LEU A 62 4.77 34.91 16.50
N GLY A 63 3.88 34.61 17.45
CA GLY A 63 3.27 35.59 18.34
C GLY A 63 2.44 36.62 17.58
N LEU A 64 1.61 36.14 16.63
CA LEU A 64 0.72 36.99 15.85
C LEU A 64 -0.42 37.56 16.71
N PRO A 65 -0.96 38.73 16.36
CA PRO A 65 -2.20 39.24 16.95
C PRO A 65 -3.36 38.24 16.83
N ALA A 66 -4.31 38.31 17.77
CA ALA A 66 -5.48 37.45 17.78
C ALA A 66 -6.36 37.64 16.52
N ASP A 67 -6.43 38.86 15.99
CA ASP A 67 -7.21 39.16 14.77
C ASP A 67 -6.62 38.46 13.54
N ASP A 68 -5.30 38.55 13.36
CA ASP A 68 -4.58 37.89 12.27
C ASP A 68 -4.66 36.37 12.40
N THR A 69 -4.56 35.86 13.63
CA THR A 69 -4.70 34.42 13.91
C THR A 69 -6.11 33.93 13.58
N ARG A 70 -7.15 34.70 13.95
CA ARG A 70 -8.56 34.43 13.55
C ARG A 70 -8.71 34.41 12.05
N TYR A 71 -8.17 35.40 11.36
CA TYR A 71 -8.23 35.48 9.91
C TYR A 71 -7.55 34.27 9.24
N ILE A 72 -6.30 33.97 9.62
CA ILE A 72 -5.50 32.89 9.02
C ILE A 72 -6.13 31.51 9.25
N VAL A 73 -6.66 31.24 10.46
CA VAL A 73 -7.34 29.97 10.77
C VAL A 73 -8.65 29.86 9.98
N SER A 74 -9.44 30.92 9.88
CA SER A 74 -10.64 30.94 9.03
C SER A 74 -10.29 30.69 7.57
N MET A 75 -9.30 31.39 7.02
CA MET A 75 -8.86 31.20 5.63
C MET A 75 -8.30 29.81 5.40
N SER A 76 -7.62 29.21 6.38
CA SER A 76 -7.15 27.83 6.29
C SER A 76 -8.31 26.84 6.11
N LEU A 77 -9.41 27.01 6.86
CA LEU A 77 -10.61 26.19 6.70
C LEU A 77 -11.30 26.43 5.35
N VAL A 78 -11.45 27.69 4.93
CA VAL A 78 -12.06 28.01 3.62
C VAL A 78 -11.25 27.40 2.48
N MET A 79 -9.93 27.62 2.48
CA MET A 79 -9.04 27.10 1.46
C MET A 79 -8.95 25.57 1.52
N SER A 80 -8.99 24.95 2.71
CA SER A 80 -9.12 23.49 2.85
C SER A 80 -10.37 22.95 2.17
N GLY A 81 -11.51 23.62 2.32
CA GLY A 81 -12.73 23.27 1.60
C GLY A 81 -12.57 23.38 0.08
N ILE A 82 -12.09 24.52 -0.42
CA ILE A 82 -11.90 24.77 -1.86
C ILE A 82 -10.89 23.78 -2.46
N ALA A 83 -9.78 23.56 -1.76
CA ALA A 83 -8.70 22.68 -2.16
C ALA A 83 -9.18 21.22 -2.25
N SER A 84 -9.92 20.77 -1.24
CA SER A 84 -10.56 19.44 -1.23
C SER A 84 -11.58 19.28 -2.36
N PHE A 85 -12.34 20.33 -2.68
CA PHE A 85 -13.28 20.33 -3.80
C PHE A 85 -12.56 20.16 -5.15
N ILE A 86 -11.49 20.91 -5.37
CA ILE A 86 -10.67 20.82 -6.59
C ILE A 86 -10.05 19.42 -6.73
N GLN A 87 -9.51 18.89 -5.63
CA GLN A 87 -8.88 17.57 -5.60
C GLN A 87 -9.87 16.45 -5.93
N THR A 88 -11.07 16.54 -5.37
CA THR A 88 -12.10 15.50 -5.45
C THR A 88 -12.87 15.53 -6.77
N ARG A 89 -13.17 16.72 -7.32
CA ARG A 89 -14.00 16.87 -8.53
C ARG A 89 -13.23 16.64 -9.83
N ARG A 90 -11.91 16.84 -9.80
CA ARG A 90 -11.00 16.74 -10.95
C ARG A 90 -11.42 17.59 -12.16
N PHE A 91 -10.88 18.79 -12.27
CA PHE A 91 -11.08 19.71 -13.40
C PHE A 91 -10.04 19.46 -14.49
N GLY A 92 -10.35 18.57 -15.44
CA GLY A 92 -9.42 18.22 -16.52
C GLY A 92 -8.13 17.59 -15.97
N PRO A 93 -6.95 18.22 -16.14
CA PRO A 93 -5.70 17.74 -15.57
C PRO A 93 -5.53 18.08 -14.07
N LEU A 94 -6.38 18.94 -13.48
CA LEU A 94 -6.24 19.41 -12.10
C LEU A 94 -7.08 18.55 -11.15
N GLY A 95 -6.45 17.93 -10.14
CA GLY A 95 -7.10 17.09 -9.12
C GLY A 95 -6.90 15.59 -9.34
N SER A 96 -6.99 14.83 -8.25
CA SER A 96 -6.79 13.37 -8.25
C SER A 96 -8.05 12.60 -8.65
N GLY A 97 -9.24 13.18 -8.43
CA GLY A 97 -10.52 12.49 -8.61
C GLY A 97 -10.74 11.36 -7.61
N LEU A 98 -10.00 11.38 -6.50
CA LEU A 98 -10.19 10.50 -5.35
C LEU A 98 -10.83 11.31 -4.22
N LEU A 99 -11.36 10.63 -3.20
CA LEU A 99 -11.68 11.28 -1.92
C LEU A 99 -10.37 11.67 -1.24
N SER A 100 -9.79 12.79 -1.66
CA SER A 100 -8.51 13.32 -1.17
C SER A 100 -8.77 14.68 -0.53
N VAL A 101 -9.05 14.67 0.76
CA VAL A 101 -9.20 15.91 1.54
C VAL A 101 -7.84 16.56 1.72
N GLN A 102 -7.81 17.88 1.56
CA GLN A 102 -6.60 18.68 1.71
C GLN A 102 -6.70 19.61 2.91
N GLY A 103 -5.58 19.81 3.59
CA GLY A 103 -5.44 20.73 4.71
C GLY A 103 -4.05 21.33 4.75
N THR A 104 -3.80 22.20 5.72
CA THR A 104 -2.47 22.79 5.91
C THR A 104 -1.45 21.69 6.21
N SER A 105 -0.36 21.63 5.45
CA SER A 105 0.65 20.58 5.60
C SER A 105 1.56 20.81 6.81
N PHE A 106 1.76 19.76 7.59
CA PHE A 106 2.67 19.79 8.74
C PHE A 106 4.16 19.87 8.35
N ASN A 107 4.52 19.53 7.11
CA ASN A 107 5.91 19.63 6.63
C ASN A 107 6.45 21.05 6.69
N PHE A 108 5.56 22.03 6.60
CA PHE A 108 5.95 23.43 6.58
C PHE A 108 6.04 24.05 7.98
N LEU A 109 5.64 23.34 9.04
CA LEU A 109 5.58 23.91 10.39
C LEU A 109 6.94 24.46 10.85
N GLY A 110 7.98 23.62 10.83
CA GLY A 110 9.34 24.04 11.19
C GLY A 110 9.91 25.12 10.26
N PRO A 111 9.89 24.92 8.92
CA PRO A 111 10.37 25.90 7.97
C PRO A 111 9.69 27.28 8.08
N ILE A 112 8.37 27.32 8.24
CA ILE A 112 7.62 28.57 8.33
C ILE A 112 7.92 29.29 9.64
N ILE A 113 7.92 28.58 10.77
CA ILE A 113 8.23 29.18 12.07
C ILE A 113 9.65 29.76 12.05
N ALA A 114 10.63 29.01 11.55
CA ALA A 114 12.01 29.48 11.46
C ALA A 114 12.13 30.73 10.56
N SER A 115 11.48 30.69 9.39
CA SER A 115 11.47 31.80 8.43
C SER A 115 10.80 33.05 9.01
N GLY A 116 9.64 32.90 9.63
CA GLY A 116 8.92 34.01 10.26
C GLY A 116 9.66 34.58 11.47
N LEU A 117 10.31 33.75 12.29
CA LEU A 117 11.15 34.24 13.39
C LEU A 117 12.38 35.00 12.88
N ALA A 118 13.00 34.57 11.78
CA ALA A 118 14.10 35.30 11.15
C ALA A 118 13.66 36.68 10.63
N LEU A 119 12.51 36.76 9.96
CA LEU A 119 11.93 38.04 9.52
C LEU A 119 11.55 38.95 10.71
N LYS A 120 11.06 38.37 11.81
CA LYS A 120 10.75 39.11 13.04
C LYS A 120 12.01 39.65 13.72
N GLN A 121 13.13 38.91 13.69
CA GLN A 121 14.43 39.39 14.16
C GLN A 121 14.96 40.55 13.32
N ALA A 122 14.62 40.60 12.03
CA ALA A 122 14.89 41.75 11.16
C ALA A 122 13.96 42.96 11.43
N ALA A 123 13.18 42.93 12.52
CA ALA A 123 12.27 44.00 12.96
C ALA A 123 11.21 44.41 11.91
N MET A 124 10.80 43.47 11.06
CA MET A 124 9.75 43.69 10.06
C MET A 124 8.36 43.80 10.72
N PRO A 125 7.50 44.74 10.31
CA PRO A 125 6.10 44.80 10.73
C PRO A 125 5.36 43.50 10.42
N THR A 126 4.34 43.15 11.22
CA THR A 126 3.59 41.90 11.07
C THR A 126 3.00 41.72 9.67
N ASP A 127 2.40 42.79 9.11
CA ASP A 127 1.78 42.74 7.79
C ASP A 127 2.81 42.46 6.68
N ASP A 128 3.93 43.19 6.69
CA ASP A 128 5.01 43.00 5.73
C ASP A 128 5.66 41.62 5.87
N LEU A 129 5.78 41.13 7.11
CA LEU A 129 6.29 39.79 7.42
C LEU A 129 5.38 38.73 6.81
N LEU A 130 4.07 38.81 7.06
CA LEU A 130 3.09 37.86 6.54
C LEU A 130 2.98 37.97 5.01
N GLY A 131 3.00 39.18 4.45
CA GLY A 131 3.01 39.40 3.01
C GLY A 131 4.25 38.81 2.33
N THR A 132 5.42 38.94 2.94
CA THR A 132 6.68 38.33 2.46
C THR A 132 6.64 36.81 2.55
N LEU A 133 6.11 36.28 3.65
CA LEU A 133 6.03 34.86 3.91
C LEU A 133 5.04 34.16 2.95
N PHE A 134 3.83 34.70 2.78
CA PHE A 134 2.84 34.20 1.83
C PHE A 134 3.26 34.41 0.37
N GLY A 135 3.83 35.57 0.01
CA GLY A 135 4.32 35.81 -1.35
C GLY A 135 5.49 34.90 -1.73
N THR A 136 6.38 34.59 -0.78
CA THR A 136 7.43 33.58 -1.00
C THR A 136 6.86 32.18 -1.14
N MET A 137 5.85 31.81 -0.36
CA MET A 137 5.16 30.51 -0.50
C MET A 137 4.45 30.38 -1.84
N LEU A 138 3.82 31.45 -2.32
CA LEU A 138 3.18 31.51 -3.63
C LEU A 138 4.20 31.18 -4.73
N ALA A 139 5.39 31.79 -4.68
CA ALA A 139 6.47 31.50 -5.61
C ALA A 139 7.01 30.07 -5.44
N ALA A 140 7.23 29.62 -4.21
CA ALA A 140 7.77 28.29 -3.92
C ALA A 140 6.81 27.16 -4.35
N ALA A 141 5.49 27.37 -4.22
CA ALA A 141 4.46 26.44 -4.66
C ALA A 141 4.45 26.23 -6.19
N LEU A 142 4.98 27.18 -6.98
CA LEU A 142 5.16 26.99 -8.42
C LEU A 142 6.10 25.81 -8.72
N THR A 143 7.04 25.52 -7.82
CA THR A 143 8.00 24.41 -7.97
C THR A 143 7.29 23.07 -8.13
N ILE A 144 6.27 22.80 -7.30
CA ILE A 144 5.51 21.55 -7.37
C ILE A 144 4.57 21.52 -8.58
N VAL A 145 4.01 22.67 -8.99
CA VAL A 145 3.23 22.80 -10.23
C VAL A 145 4.07 22.42 -11.45
N VAL A 146 5.28 22.94 -11.55
CA VAL A 146 6.22 22.60 -12.63
C VAL A 146 6.60 21.11 -12.55
N MET A 147 6.97 20.63 -11.36
CA MET A 147 7.36 19.23 -11.16
C MET A 147 6.24 18.25 -11.53
N SER A 148 4.96 18.61 -11.28
CA SER A 148 3.79 17.78 -11.62
C SER A 148 3.76 17.36 -13.10
N ARG A 149 4.29 18.21 -13.99
CA ARG A 149 4.36 17.94 -15.45
C ARG A 149 5.37 16.86 -15.79
N PHE A 150 6.44 16.77 -15.01
CA PHE A 150 7.58 15.89 -15.22
C PHE A 150 7.59 14.65 -14.31
N LEU A 151 6.50 14.39 -13.56
CA LEU A 151 6.42 13.24 -12.63
C LEU A 151 6.69 11.87 -13.27
N HIS A 152 6.48 11.72 -14.59
CA HIS A 152 6.81 10.49 -15.29
C HIS A 152 8.31 10.19 -15.31
N LEU A 153 9.18 11.22 -15.29
CA LEU A 153 10.63 11.07 -15.14
C LEU A 153 11.02 10.77 -13.69
N VAL A 154 10.24 11.25 -12.72
CA VAL A 154 10.49 11.13 -11.27
C VAL A 154 10.03 9.78 -10.71
N LYS A 155 9.30 8.95 -11.48
CA LYS A 155 8.84 7.60 -11.07
C LYS A 155 9.96 6.70 -10.55
N ARG A 156 11.21 6.90 -11.00
CA ARG A 156 12.36 6.12 -10.50
C ARG A 156 12.72 6.43 -9.05
N ILE A 157 12.40 7.64 -8.58
CA ILE A 157 12.66 8.15 -7.23
C ILE A 157 11.53 7.78 -6.28
N ILE A 158 10.29 7.81 -6.77
CA ILE A 158 9.08 7.54 -5.99
C ILE A 158 8.91 6.02 -5.82
N THR A 159 9.53 5.46 -4.77
CA THR A 159 9.30 4.07 -4.34
C THR A 159 8.58 4.06 -2.99
N PRO A 160 7.77 3.03 -2.68
CA PRO A 160 7.10 2.92 -1.38
C PRO A 160 8.07 3.00 -0.20
N LEU A 161 9.30 2.48 -0.36
CA LEU A 161 10.38 2.64 0.62
C LEU A 161 10.73 4.11 0.87
N VAL A 162 10.99 4.91 -0.17
CA VAL A 162 11.36 6.33 -0.01
C VAL A 162 10.19 7.13 0.58
N THR A 163 8.99 6.93 0.05
CA THR A 163 7.77 7.57 0.55
C THR A 163 7.54 7.23 2.02
N GLY A 164 7.64 5.96 2.40
CA GLY A 164 7.46 5.52 3.78
C GLY A 164 8.50 6.09 4.75
N ILE A 165 9.77 6.22 4.32
CA ILE A 165 10.83 6.87 5.10
C ILE A 165 10.50 8.36 5.34
N VAL A 166 10.07 9.07 4.30
CA VAL A 166 9.68 10.49 4.40
C VAL A 166 8.53 10.66 5.39
N VAL A 167 7.43 9.89 5.24
CA VAL A 167 6.27 9.92 6.15
C VAL A 167 6.67 9.59 7.60
N LEU A 168 7.53 8.59 7.79
CA LEU A 168 8.05 8.24 9.11
C LEU A 168 8.84 9.40 9.75
N LEU A 169 9.73 10.04 8.99
CA LEU A 169 10.50 11.20 9.46
C LEU A 169 9.60 12.40 9.80
N ILE A 170 8.56 12.64 9.02
CA ILE A 170 7.56 13.70 9.31
C ILE A 170 6.95 13.45 10.68
N GLY A 171 6.40 12.25 10.91
CA GLY A 171 5.81 11.89 12.20
C GLY A 171 6.80 12.02 13.36
N LEU A 172 8.00 11.46 13.23
CA LEU A 172 9.01 11.45 14.30
C LEU A 172 9.56 12.84 14.63
N THR A 173 9.76 13.71 13.63
CA THR A 173 10.26 15.07 13.87
C THR A 173 9.19 15.99 14.48
N LEU A 174 7.91 15.77 14.15
CA LEU A 174 6.79 16.54 14.71
C LEU A 174 6.44 16.17 16.16
N ILE A 175 6.81 14.97 16.63
CA ILE A 175 6.63 14.59 18.04
C ILE A 175 7.24 15.62 19.00
N LYS A 176 8.38 16.23 18.63
CA LYS A 176 9.01 17.31 19.42
C LYS A 176 8.06 18.50 19.59
N VAL A 177 7.38 18.91 18.52
CA VAL A 177 6.40 20.01 18.55
C VAL A 177 5.19 19.63 19.42
N GLY A 178 4.69 18.40 19.27
CA GLY A 178 3.61 17.89 20.11
C GLY A 178 3.95 17.92 21.59
N LEU A 179 5.17 17.52 21.97
CA LEU A 179 5.65 17.59 23.35
C LEU A 179 5.79 19.03 23.87
N ILE A 180 6.25 19.97 23.03
CA ILE A 180 6.30 21.39 23.39
C ILE A 180 4.88 21.90 23.68
N SER A 181 3.91 21.59 22.81
CA SER A 181 2.50 21.96 23.02
C SER A 181 1.92 21.29 24.27
N MET A 182 2.23 20.02 24.55
CA MET A 182 1.82 19.32 25.79
C MET A 182 2.32 20.01 27.07
N GLY A 183 3.51 20.63 27.02
CA GLY A 183 4.06 21.37 28.14
C GLY A 183 3.49 22.78 28.32
N GLY A 184 2.67 23.27 27.38
CA GLY A 184 2.11 24.63 27.40
C GLY A 184 2.54 25.52 26.23
N GLY A 185 3.22 24.98 25.22
CA GLY A 185 3.63 25.70 24.02
C GLY A 185 4.91 26.52 24.20
N TYR A 186 5.26 27.28 23.15
CA TYR A 186 6.47 28.11 23.13
C TYR A 186 6.41 29.28 24.14
N GLY A 187 5.22 29.78 24.45
CA GLY A 187 5.03 30.81 25.50
C GLY A 187 5.43 30.29 26.89
N ALA A 188 4.97 29.09 27.26
CA ALA A 188 5.32 28.46 28.53
C ALA A 188 6.82 28.13 28.64
N LEU A 189 7.47 27.86 27.50
CA LEU A 189 8.92 27.65 27.42
C LEU A 189 9.69 28.95 27.73
N ALA A 190 9.16 30.10 27.31
CA ALA A 190 9.79 31.41 27.50
C ALA A 190 9.56 31.99 28.91
N ASP A 191 8.40 31.75 29.50
CA ASP A 191 8.04 32.28 30.83
C ASP A 191 8.42 31.35 32.01
N GLY A 192 8.96 30.16 31.72
CA GLY A 192 9.38 29.18 32.71
C GLY A 192 8.25 28.33 33.30
N SER A 193 7.01 28.46 32.81
CA SER A 193 5.84 27.67 33.24
C SER A 193 5.69 26.33 32.49
N PHE A 194 6.65 25.99 31.64
CA PHE A 194 6.68 24.76 30.86
C PHE A 194 6.51 23.51 31.73
N ALA A 195 5.65 22.59 31.26
CA ALA A 195 5.34 21.34 31.94
C ALA A 195 4.82 21.52 33.38
N SER A 196 4.15 22.65 33.67
CA SER A 196 3.43 22.82 34.94
C SER A 196 2.41 21.69 35.16
N HIS A 197 2.11 21.40 36.44
CA HIS A 197 1.16 20.36 36.83
C HIS A 197 -0.19 20.48 36.10
N THR A 198 -0.68 21.72 35.91
CA THR A 198 -1.93 21.96 35.20
C THR A 198 -1.82 21.68 33.70
N ASN A 199 -0.73 22.09 33.07
CA ASN A 199 -0.52 21.84 31.63
C ASN A 199 -0.41 20.33 31.37
N LEU A 200 0.44 19.63 32.14
CA LEU A 200 0.57 18.18 32.02
C LEU A 200 -0.74 17.45 32.33
N PHE A 201 -1.48 17.87 33.35
CA PHE A 201 -2.79 17.29 33.67
C PHE A 201 -3.77 17.40 32.50
N LEU A 202 -3.92 18.59 31.90
CA LEU A 202 -4.80 18.79 30.74
C LEU A 202 -4.36 17.95 29.53
N SER A 203 -3.06 17.95 29.22
CA SER A 203 -2.50 17.16 28.12
C SER A 203 -2.71 15.66 28.31
N LEU A 204 -2.43 15.14 29.50
CA LEU A 204 -2.60 13.73 29.84
C LEU A 204 -4.07 13.32 29.92
N LEU A 205 -4.95 14.21 30.37
CA LEU A 205 -6.39 13.99 30.34
C LEU A 205 -6.88 13.78 28.90
N VAL A 206 -6.53 14.69 27.99
CA VAL A 206 -6.92 14.59 26.58
C VAL A 206 -6.33 13.32 25.96
N LEU A 207 -5.04 13.08 26.14
CA LEU A 207 -4.37 11.86 25.65
C LEU A 207 -5.04 10.59 26.18
N GLY A 208 -5.32 10.54 27.48
CA GLY A 208 -5.95 9.40 28.15
C GLY A 208 -7.37 9.15 27.62
N LEU A 209 -8.16 10.20 27.40
CA LEU A 209 -9.48 10.11 26.79
C LEU A 209 -9.40 9.56 25.36
N ILE A 210 -8.47 10.05 24.55
CA ILE A 210 -8.27 9.55 23.18
C ILE A 210 -7.96 8.05 23.21
N VAL A 211 -6.98 7.62 24.01
CA VAL A 211 -6.58 6.20 24.13
C VAL A 211 -7.74 5.34 24.61
N LEU A 212 -8.49 5.79 25.62
CA LEU A 212 -9.64 5.08 26.15
C LEU A 212 -10.74 4.89 25.10
N MET A 213 -11.05 5.97 24.37
CA MET A 213 -12.06 5.95 23.31
C MET A 213 -11.62 5.09 22.12
N GLN A 214 -10.31 5.05 21.81
CA GLN A 214 -9.74 4.22 20.76
C GLN A 214 -9.92 2.71 21.03
N ARG A 215 -10.01 2.30 22.31
CA ARG A 215 -10.30 0.91 22.71
C ARG A 215 -11.76 0.52 22.51
N SER A 216 -12.66 1.48 22.28
CA SER A 216 -14.09 1.20 22.12
C SER A 216 -14.36 0.30 20.92
N ARG A 217 -15.31 -0.63 21.06
CA ARG A 217 -15.81 -1.45 19.95
C ARG A 217 -16.56 -0.60 18.92
N ASN A 218 -17.11 0.54 19.32
CA ASN A 218 -17.87 1.44 18.45
C ASN A 218 -16.92 2.24 17.53
N PRO A 219 -16.92 2.02 16.20
CA PRO A 219 -16.06 2.75 15.26
C PRO A 219 -16.29 4.26 15.27
N TRP A 220 -17.53 4.69 15.52
CA TRP A 220 -17.91 6.10 15.55
C TRP A 220 -17.22 6.86 16.68
N LEU A 221 -17.10 6.21 17.85
CA LEU A 221 -16.42 6.77 19.00
C LEU A 221 -14.92 6.87 18.76
N ARG A 222 -14.31 5.88 18.07
CA ARG A 222 -12.89 5.90 17.70
C ARG A 222 -12.57 7.03 16.72
N LEU A 223 -13.38 7.18 15.66
CA LEU A 223 -13.19 8.23 14.64
C LEU A 223 -13.34 9.64 15.21
N SER A 224 -14.23 9.84 16.18
CA SER A 224 -14.50 11.13 16.81
C SER A 224 -13.68 11.36 18.10
N ALA A 225 -12.80 10.43 18.47
CA ALA A 225 -12.10 10.42 19.76
C ALA A 225 -11.30 11.70 20.00
N ILE A 226 -10.54 12.14 18.99
CA ILE A 226 -9.69 13.33 19.09
C ILE A 226 -10.55 14.57 19.35
N MET A 227 -11.61 14.79 18.56
CA MET A 227 -12.51 15.93 18.72
C MET A 227 -13.16 15.93 20.11
N ILE A 228 -13.77 14.81 20.52
CA ILE A 228 -14.48 14.71 21.81
C ILE A 228 -13.52 14.93 22.98
N ALA A 229 -12.32 14.34 22.91
CA ALA A 229 -11.31 14.51 23.95
C ALA A 229 -10.83 15.97 24.05
N MET A 230 -10.66 16.67 22.93
CA MET A 230 -10.33 18.10 22.96
C MET A 230 -11.46 18.94 23.55
N LEU A 231 -12.72 18.67 23.19
CA LEU A 231 -13.88 19.37 23.76
C LEU A 231 -13.96 19.14 25.28
N ALA A 232 -13.69 17.91 25.74
CA ALA A 232 -13.60 17.60 27.17
C ALA A 232 -12.43 18.32 27.85
N GLY A 233 -11.25 18.34 27.23
CA GLY A 233 -10.09 19.07 27.74
C GLY A 233 -10.34 20.58 27.83
N TYR A 234 -10.99 21.16 26.82
CA TYR A 234 -11.41 22.55 26.81
C TYR A 234 -12.42 22.85 27.92
N ALA A 235 -13.43 22.00 28.10
CA ALA A 235 -14.41 22.14 29.18
C ALA A 235 -13.74 22.11 30.56
N VAL A 236 -12.79 21.20 30.78
CA VAL A 236 -12.01 21.17 32.04
C VAL A 236 -11.14 22.42 32.19
N ALA A 237 -10.53 22.92 31.11
CA ALA A 237 -9.76 24.15 31.16
C ALA A 237 -10.61 25.39 31.51
N LEU A 238 -11.86 25.45 31.03
CA LEU A 238 -12.85 26.45 31.46
C LEU A 238 -13.15 26.34 32.95
N LEU A 239 -13.39 25.13 33.47
CA LEU A 239 -13.66 24.91 34.90
C LEU A 239 -12.46 25.27 35.80
N LEU A 240 -11.24 25.12 35.29
CA LEU A 240 -10.01 25.52 35.98
C LEU A 240 -9.70 27.02 35.85
N GLY A 241 -10.55 27.80 35.18
CA GLY A 241 -10.34 29.24 34.96
C GLY A 241 -9.14 29.56 34.08
N LYS A 242 -8.66 28.60 33.28
CA LYS A 242 -7.53 28.79 32.35
C LYS A 242 -7.94 29.44 31.04
N VAL A 243 -9.23 29.41 30.71
CA VAL A 243 -9.81 30.02 29.52
C VAL A 243 -11.01 30.86 29.96
N ALA A 244 -11.17 32.03 29.33
CA ALA A 244 -12.37 32.84 29.51
C ALA A 244 -13.55 32.20 28.76
N ALA A 245 -14.79 32.57 29.13
CA ALA A 245 -15.95 32.19 28.33
C ALA A 245 -15.80 32.79 26.91
N PRO A 246 -16.15 32.04 25.85
CA PRO A 246 -15.95 32.51 24.49
C PRO A 246 -16.77 33.76 24.22
N THR A 247 -16.08 34.85 23.89
CA THR A 247 -16.69 36.06 23.35
C THR A 247 -16.71 35.98 21.83
N PHE A 248 -17.87 36.29 21.25
CA PHE A 248 -18.07 36.30 19.81
C PHE A 248 -18.13 37.75 19.33
N ASP A 249 -17.04 38.47 19.53
CA ASP A 249 -16.91 39.86 19.09
C ASP A 249 -16.28 39.88 17.69
N GLY A 250 -17.04 40.37 16.70
CA GLY A 250 -16.59 40.48 15.32
C GLY A 250 -17.72 40.38 14.29
N PRO A 251 -17.39 40.45 12.99
CA PRO A 251 -18.35 40.29 11.91
C PRO A 251 -18.94 38.87 11.91
N LEU A 252 -20.19 38.70 11.47
CA LEU A 252 -20.83 37.38 11.38
C LEU A 252 -20.20 36.48 10.33
N VAL A 253 -19.58 37.07 9.29
CA VAL A 253 -18.98 36.37 8.16
C VAL A 253 -17.57 36.93 7.90
N MET A 254 -16.58 36.05 7.79
CA MET A 254 -15.23 36.36 7.35
C MET A 254 -15.15 36.17 5.84
N VAL A 255 -15.08 37.27 5.09
CA VAL A 255 -14.95 37.20 3.63
C VAL A 255 -13.48 37.01 3.26
N PRO A 256 -13.13 36.03 2.38
CA PRO A 256 -11.77 35.88 1.89
C PRO A 256 -11.33 37.09 1.07
N VAL A 257 -10.34 37.83 1.56
CA VAL A 257 -9.74 38.95 0.85
C VAL A 257 -8.44 38.49 0.20
N PRO A 258 -8.32 38.51 -1.14
CA PRO A 258 -7.06 38.23 -1.81
C PRO A 258 -5.98 39.22 -1.38
N LEU A 259 -4.77 38.71 -1.13
CA LEU A 259 -3.57 39.46 -0.78
C LEU A 259 -3.78 40.39 0.42
N HIS A 260 -4.47 39.90 1.46
CA HIS A 260 -4.82 40.69 2.64
C HIS A 260 -3.62 41.41 3.29
N TYR A 261 -2.45 40.78 3.32
CA TYR A 261 -1.20 41.33 3.87
C TYR A 261 -0.24 41.86 2.79
N GLY A 262 -0.68 41.94 1.53
CA GLY A 262 0.17 42.30 0.39
C GLY A 262 1.03 41.14 -0.14
N LEU A 263 2.01 41.48 -0.99
CA LEU A 263 2.95 40.54 -1.60
C LEU A 263 4.38 41.00 -1.36
N GLY A 264 5.17 40.18 -0.67
CA GLY A 264 6.61 40.31 -0.59
C GLY A 264 7.30 39.03 -1.07
N PHE A 265 8.61 39.09 -1.31
CA PHE A 265 9.38 37.94 -1.74
C PHE A 265 10.78 37.98 -1.14
N ASP A 266 11.20 36.84 -0.59
CA ASP A 266 12.53 36.65 -0.04
C ASP A 266 13.21 35.43 -0.68
N TRP A 267 14.37 35.65 -1.29
CA TRP A 267 15.14 34.62 -1.97
C TRP A 267 15.75 33.58 -1.02
N GLN A 268 16.13 33.99 0.19
CA GLN A 268 16.71 33.10 1.20
C GLN A 268 15.66 32.13 1.73
N LEU A 269 14.41 32.56 1.81
CA LEU A 269 13.27 31.73 2.21
C LEU A 269 12.73 30.86 1.07
N PHE A 270 12.84 31.34 -0.17
CA PHE A 270 12.35 30.64 -1.36
C PHE A 270 12.98 29.25 -1.53
N VAL A 271 14.30 29.14 -1.43
CA VAL A 271 15.01 27.88 -1.72
C VAL A 271 14.63 26.76 -0.73
N PRO A 272 14.64 26.97 0.61
CA PRO A 272 14.16 25.98 1.56
C PRO A 272 12.70 25.58 1.31
N LEU A 273 11.82 26.57 1.13
CA LEU A 273 10.39 26.29 0.90
C LEU A 273 10.18 25.49 -0.38
N ALA A 274 10.88 25.81 -1.47
CA ALA A 274 10.78 25.08 -2.74
C ALA A 274 11.18 23.61 -2.58
N ILE A 275 12.23 23.31 -1.81
CA ILE A 275 12.65 21.93 -1.54
C ILE A 275 11.65 21.21 -0.65
N ILE A 276 11.09 21.88 0.36
CA ILE A 276 10.01 21.31 1.18
C ILE A 276 8.77 21.02 0.33
N PHE A 277 8.42 21.86 -0.65
CA PHE A 277 7.36 21.55 -1.62
C PHE A 277 7.63 20.28 -2.44
N VAL A 278 8.88 20.01 -2.81
CA VAL A 278 9.25 18.75 -3.47
C VAL A 278 9.05 17.55 -2.53
N VAL A 279 9.45 17.67 -1.27
CA VAL A 279 9.23 16.63 -0.25
C VAL A 279 7.73 16.39 -0.01
N THR A 280 6.95 17.46 0.11
CA THR A 280 5.49 17.41 0.26
C THR A 280 4.83 16.72 -0.92
N ALA A 281 5.35 16.89 -2.14
CA ALA A 281 4.84 16.15 -3.28
C ALA A 281 5.03 14.63 -3.12
N LEU A 282 6.14 14.17 -2.53
CA LEU A 282 6.38 12.73 -2.29
C LEU A 282 5.40 12.17 -1.26
N GLU A 283 5.09 12.95 -0.23
CA GLU A 283 4.04 12.64 0.75
C GLU A 283 2.66 12.57 0.07
N ALA A 284 2.28 13.61 -0.68
CA ALA A 284 1.01 13.69 -1.39
C ALA A 284 0.82 12.52 -2.37
N ILE A 285 1.87 12.13 -3.08
CA ILE A 285 1.85 10.94 -3.94
C ILE A 285 1.58 9.69 -3.09
N GLY A 286 2.30 9.50 -1.99
CA GLY A 286 2.10 8.38 -1.07
C GLY A 286 0.68 8.30 -0.53
N ASP A 287 0.12 9.42 -0.12
CA ASP A 287 -1.23 9.52 0.40
C ASP A 287 -2.27 9.18 -0.66
N MET A 288 -2.12 9.71 -1.88
CA MET A 288 -3.01 9.38 -2.99
C MET A 288 -2.87 7.93 -3.43
N THR A 289 -1.66 7.35 -3.40
CA THR A 289 -1.45 5.92 -3.66
C THR A 289 -2.16 5.08 -2.60
N ALA A 290 -2.08 5.46 -1.33
CA ALA A 290 -2.81 4.79 -0.26
C ALA A 290 -4.33 4.97 -0.38
N THR A 291 -4.81 6.16 -0.74
CA THR A 291 -6.24 6.39 -1.03
C THR A 291 -6.69 5.51 -2.20
N SER A 292 -5.89 5.43 -3.26
CA SER A 292 -6.16 4.59 -4.44
C SER A 292 -6.25 3.11 -4.05
N ASP A 293 -5.34 2.63 -3.22
CA ASP A 293 -5.31 1.24 -2.73
C ASP A 293 -6.56 0.91 -1.91
N ILE A 294 -6.86 1.74 -0.91
CA ILE A 294 -8.02 1.56 -0.01
C ILE A 294 -9.33 1.69 -0.80
N SER A 295 -9.35 2.52 -1.84
CA SER A 295 -10.53 2.75 -2.68
C SER A 295 -10.71 1.69 -3.79
N GLY A 296 -9.82 0.69 -3.89
CA GLY A 296 -9.88 -0.36 -4.90
C GLY A 296 -9.47 0.08 -6.31
N GLU A 297 -8.75 1.18 -6.45
CA GLU A 297 -8.30 1.75 -7.73
C GLU A 297 -6.91 1.22 -8.14
N PRO A 298 -6.56 1.29 -9.45
CA PRO A 298 -5.25 0.88 -9.93
C PRO A 298 -4.10 1.65 -9.26
N LEU A 299 -3.06 0.93 -8.83
CA LEU A 299 -1.82 1.49 -8.30
C LEU A 299 -0.74 1.70 -9.36
N GLU A 300 -1.00 1.24 -10.59
CA GLU A 300 -0.10 1.35 -11.72
C GLU A 300 -0.87 1.63 -13.01
N GLY A 301 -0.14 1.99 -14.06
CA GLY A 301 -0.69 2.27 -15.37
C GLY A 301 -1.10 3.74 -15.60
N PRO A 302 -1.75 4.02 -16.74
CA PRO A 302 -2.01 5.39 -17.19
C PRO A 302 -3.04 6.12 -16.32
N VAL A 303 -4.06 5.41 -15.82
CA VAL A 303 -5.10 5.98 -14.94
C VAL A 303 -4.49 6.46 -13.63
N TYR A 304 -3.75 5.58 -12.95
CA TYR A 304 -3.00 5.91 -11.74
C TYR A 304 -2.11 7.13 -11.96
N MET A 305 -1.29 7.11 -13.02
CA MET A 305 -0.37 8.21 -13.31
C MET A 305 -1.11 9.52 -13.60
N ALA A 306 -2.28 9.49 -14.25
CA ALA A 306 -3.09 10.67 -14.47
C ALA A 306 -3.67 11.23 -13.17
N ARG A 307 -4.11 10.36 -12.24
CA ARG A 307 -4.58 10.75 -10.90
C ARG A 307 -3.47 11.39 -10.09
N ILE A 308 -2.29 10.76 -10.04
CA ILE A 308 -1.14 11.29 -9.31
C ILE A 308 -0.63 12.61 -9.90
N LYS A 309 -0.49 12.69 -11.23
CA LYS A 309 -0.09 13.95 -11.89
C LYS A 309 -1.08 15.08 -11.63
N GLY A 310 -2.36 14.79 -11.74
CA GLY A 310 -3.38 15.80 -11.50
C GLY A 310 -3.51 16.19 -10.03
N GLY A 311 -3.35 15.23 -9.13
CA GLY A 311 -3.36 15.47 -7.70
C GLY A 311 -2.18 16.35 -7.26
N VAL A 312 -0.96 16.01 -7.65
CA VAL A 312 0.23 16.84 -7.31
C VAL A 312 0.15 18.23 -7.94
N LEU A 313 -0.38 18.34 -9.16
CA LEU A 313 -0.65 19.65 -9.78
C LEU A 313 -1.63 20.48 -8.94
N ALA A 314 -2.67 19.84 -8.40
CA ALA A 314 -3.66 20.50 -7.57
C ALA A 314 -3.15 20.81 -6.16
N ASP A 315 -2.31 19.97 -5.52
CA ASP A 315 -1.60 20.33 -4.28
C ASP A 315 -0.81 21.65 -4.45
N GLY A 316 -0.10 21.78 -5.57
CA GLY A 316 0.61 23.02 -5.92
C GLY A 316 -0.30 24.21 -6.18
N ALA A 317 -1.29 24.05 -7.05
CA ALA A 317 -2.24 25.12 -7.38
C ALA A 317 -3.04 25.57 -6.16
N ASN A 318 -3.46 24.64 -5.31
CA ASN A 318 -4.21 24.93 -4.09
C ASN A 318 -3.32 25.60 -3.04
N SER A 319 -2.04 25.26 -2.97
CA SER A 319 -1.06 26.00 -2.14
C SER A 319 -0.83 27.42 -2.63
N MET A 320 -0.84 27.65 -3.95
CA MET A 320 -0.81 29.00 -4.52
C MET A 320 -2.08 29.78 -4.17
N LEU A 321 -3.26 29.17 -4.32
CA LEU A 321 -4.53 29.79 -3.91
C LEU A 321 -4.51 30.11 -2.40
N ALA A 322 -4.04 29.19 -1.57
CA ALA A 322 -3.92 29.38 -0.14
C ALA A 322 -3.05 30.60 0.19
N ALA A 323 -1.88 30.73 -0.44
CA ALA A 323 -1.02 31.88 -0.28
C ALA A 323 -1.69 33.20 -0.74
N VAL A 324 -2.44 33.18 -1.84
CA VAL A 324 -3.19 34.35 -2.31
C VAL A 324 -4.25 34.79 -1.29
N PHE A 325 -4.91 33.85 -0.61
CA PHE A 325 -5.87 34.14 0.46
C PHE A 325 -5.23 34.17 1.85
N SER A 326 -3.92 34.41 1.92
CA SER A 326 -3.15 34.60 3.15
C SER A 326 -3.28 33.45 4.16
N THR A 327 -3.15 32.22 3.67
CA THR A 327 -3.02 31.03 4.51
C THR A 327 -1.91 30.11 4.02
N PHE A 328 -1.63 29.07 4.78
CA PHE A 328 -0.43 28.25 4.64
C PHE A 328 -0.56 27.17 3.55
N PRO A 329 0.57 26.57 3.11
CA PRO A 329 0.57 25.56 2.06
C PRO A 329 -0.31 24.35 2.36
N MET A 330 -0.97 23.85 1.32
CA MET A 330 -1.96 22.80 1.38
C MET A 330 -1.40 21.49 0.83
N SER A 331 -1.74 20.38 1.47
CA SER A 331 -1.40 19.03 0.98
C SER A 331 -2.53 18.06 1.26
N THR A 332 -2.51 16.94 0.55
CA THR A 332 -3.40 15.80 0.81
C THR A 332 -3.17 15.24 2.21
N PHE A 333 -4.26 14.92 2.92
CA PHE A 333 -4.22 14.45 4.31
C PHE A 333 -4.22 12.93 4.41
N ALA A 334 -3.12 12.36 4.91
CA ALA A 334 -2.96 10.95 5.22
C ALA A 334 -4.04 10.39 6.17
N GLN A 335 -4.55 11.20 7.10
CA GLN A 335 -5.56 10.78 8.08
C GLN A 335 -6.86 10.35 7.41
N ASN A 336 -7.20 10.95 6.27
CA ASN A 336 -8.39 10.60 5.51
C ASN A 336 -8.38 9.12 5.10
N ASN A 337 -7.20 8.55 4.81
CA ASN A 337 -7.04 7.15 4.47
C ASN A 337 -7.49 6.23 5.62
N GLY A 338 -7.17 6.60 6.87
CA GLY A 338 -7.63 5.87 8.05
C GLY A 338 -9.15 5.93 8.22
N VAL A 339 -9.77 7.07 7.90
CA VAL A 339 -11.23 7.22 7.97
C VAL A 339 -11.91 6.39 6.88
N ILE A 340 -11.43 6.43 5.63
CA ILE A 340 -11.96 5.61 4.54
C ILE A 340 -11.86 4.12 4.89
N GLN A 341 -10.72 3.67 5.41
CA GLN A 341 -10.50 2.28 5.79
C GLN A 341 -11.47 1.80 6.89
N LEU A 342 -11.85 2.68 7.82
CA LEU A 342 -12.74 2.34 8.94
C LEU A 342 -14.23 2.47 8.60
N THR A 343 -14.59 3.43 7.75
CA THR A 343 -15.98 3.71 7.37
C THR A 343 -16.42 2.93 6.13
N GLY A 344 -15.47 2.51 5.30
CA GLY A 344 -15.73 1.94 3.99
C GLY A 344 -16.27 2.97 2.98
N VAL A 345 -16.13 4.28 3.24
CA VAL A 345 -16.68 5.34 2.38
C VAL A 345 -15.55 6.03 1.61
N ALA A 346 -15.38 5.65 0.34
CA ALA A 346 -14.41 6.26 -0.58
C ALA A 346 -15.05 7.22 -1.60
N SER A 347 -16.37 7.42 -1.53
CA SER A 347 -17.13 8.21 -2.52
C SER A 347 -16.66 9.65 -2.63
N ARG A 348 -16.39 10.08 -3.88
CA ARG A 348 -16.03 11.47 -4.19
C ARG A 348 -17.20 12.43 -3.99
N HIS A 349 -18.44 11.96 -4.06
CA HIS A 349 -19.61 12.76 -3.77
C HIS A 349 -19.63 13.20 -2.30
N VAL A 350 -19.29 12.30 -1.37
CA VAL A 350 -19.13 12.63 0.06
C VAL A 350 -18.03 13.67 0.25
N GLY A 351 -16.93 13.57 -0.51
CA GLY A 351 -15.86 14.57 -0.55
C GLY A 351 -16.33 15.98 -0.89
N LEU A 352 -17.29 16.13 -1.80
CA LEU A 352 -17.86 17.44 -2.15
C LEU A 352 -18.63 18.06 -0.97
N PHE A 353 -19.34 17.25 -0.19
CA PHE A 353 -20.02 17.72 1.02
C PHE A 353 -19.03 18.08 2.11
N ILE A 354 -17.96 17.29 2.31
CA ILE A 354 -16.87 17.63 3.25
C ILE A 354 -16.26 18.98 2.88
N ALA A 355 -15.95 19.18 1.59
CA ALA A 355 -15.40 20.42 1.08
C ALA A 355 -16.32 21.62 1.32
N ALA A 356 -17.63 21.47 1.04
CA ALA A 356 -18.61 22.51 1.29
C ALA A 356 -18.74 22.83 2.79
N MET A 357 -18.75 21.80 3.66
CA MET A 357 -18.84 21.99 5.11
C MET A 357 -17.62 22.72 5.67
N LEU A 358 -16.40 22.35 5.25
CA LEU A 358 -15.17 23.04 5.65
C LEU A 358 -15.16 24.50 5.17
N ALA A 359 -15.55 24.73 3.91
CA ALA A 359 -15.64 26.08 3.34
C ALA A 359 -16.64 26.95 4.11
N LEU A 360 -17.85 26.43 4.35
CA LEU A 360 -18.89 27.13 5.12
C LEU A 360 -18.43 27.42 6.54
N LEU A 361 -17.82 26.45 7.21
CA LEU A 361 -17.35 26.59 8.59
C LEU A 361 -16.25 27.64 8.72
N GLY A 362 -15.33 27.72 7.74
CA GLY A 362 -14.27 28.73 7.70
C GLY A 362 -14.78 30.17 7.51
N LEU A 363 -15.93 30.35 6.84
CA LEU A 363 -16.56 31.65 6.66
C LEU A 363 -17.15 32.21 7.97
N PHE A 364 -17.33 31.42 9.02
CA PHE A 364 -17.82 31.90 10.31
C PHE A 364 -16.65 32.09 11.30
N PRO A 365 -16.24 33.35 11.60
CA PRO A 365 -15.10 33.61 12.49
C PRO A 365 -15.30 33.10 13.92
N ALA A 366 -16.55 32.84 14.32
CA ALA A 366 -16.87 32.23 15.61
C ALA A 366 -16.14 30.89 15.80
N VAL A 367 -15.96 30.12 14.73
CA VAL A 367 -15.24 28.84 14.76
C VAL A 367 -13.76 29.07 15.01
N ALA A 368 -13.13 29.97 14.24
CA ALA A 368 -11.71 30.31 14.41
C ALA A 368 -11.43 30.91 15.80
N SER A 369 -12.37 31.70 16.33
CA SER A 369 -12.30 32.30 17.67
C SER A 369 -12.39 31.23 18.77
N LEU A 370 -13.29 30.25 18.63
CA LEU A 370 -13.39 29.13 19.56
C LEU A 370 -12.12 28.27 19.54
N VAL A 371 -11.59 28.00 18.35
CA VAL A 371 -10.36 27.21 18.16
C VAL A 371 -9.14 27.87 18.79
N GLN A 372 -9.01 29.19 18.69
CA GLN A 372 -7.90 29.93 19.30
C GLN A 372 -7.90 29.92 20.82
N GLN A 373 -9.07 29.79 21.42
CA GLN A 373 -9.19 29.72 22.87
C GLN A 373 -8.81 28.34 23.42
N ILE A 374 -8.62 27.34 22.56
CA ILE A 374 -8.18 26.02 22.98
C ILE A 374 -6.76 26.14 23.53
N PRO A 375 -6.52 25.80 24.82
CA PRO A 375 -5.19 25.87 25.39
C PRO A 375 -4.20 24.96 24.67
N GLU A 376 -2.96 25.44 24.53
CA GLU A 376 -1.84 24.64 23.99
C GLU A 376 -1.73 23.24 24.62
N PRO A 377 -1.83 23.04 25.95
CA PRO A 377 -1.80 21.69 26.53
C PRO A 377 -2.89 20.74 25.98
N VAL A 378 -4.10 21.26 25.73
CA VAL A 378 -5.20 20.46 25.19
C VAL A 378 -4.89 20.04 23.76
N LEU A 379 -4.35 20.96 22.94
CA LEU A 379 -3.87 20.65 21.59
C LEU A 379 -2.67 19.69 21.63
N GLY A 380 -1.78 19.82 22.60
CA GLY A 380 -0.64 18.95 22.84
C GLY A 380 -1.05 17.48 23.03
N GLY A 381 -2.04 17.24 23.89
CA GLY A 381 -2.58 15.90 24.11
C GLY A 381 -3.18 15.24 22.86
N ALA A 382 -3.76 16.03 21.96
CA ALA A 382 -4.27 15.55 20.67
C ALA A 382 -3.15 15.34 19.64
N THR A 383 -2.25 16.31 19.51
CA THR A 383 -1.17 16.31 18.51
C THR A 383 -0.17 15.18 18.70
N ILE A 384 0.14 14.79 19.94
CA ILE A 384 1.04 13.66 20.19
C ILE A 384 0.48 12.35 19.59
N VAL A 385 -0.84 12.15 19.65
CA VAL A 385 -1.50 10.99 19.03
C VAL A 385 -1.49 11.11 17.51
N MET A 386 -1.76 12.30 16.97
CA MET A 386 -1.75 12.53 15.52
C MET A 386 -0.36 12.28 14.93
N PHE A 387 0.69 12.87 15.48
CA PHE A 387 2.07 12.69 15.01
C PHE A 387 2.57 11.26 15.19
N GLY A 388 2.25 10.62 16.31
CA GLY A 388 2.56 9.20 16.52
C GLY A 388 1.87 8.28 15.50
N THR A 389 0.61 8.59 15.14
CA THR A 389 -0.13 7.83 14.12
C THR A 389 0.44 8.06 12.71
N ILE A 390 0.92 9.27 12.40
CA ILE A 390 1.64 9.56 11.14
C ILE A 390 2.93 8.72 11.07
N ALA A 391 3.72 8.68 12.15
CA ALA A 391 4.92 7.85 12.21
C ALA A 391 4.59 6.36 12.00
N ALA A 392 3.54 5.85 12.66
CA ALA A 392 3.07 4.47 12.47
C ALA A 392 2.59 4.19 11.03
N ALA A 393 1.96 5.17 10.37
CA ALA A 393 1.60 5.06 8.96
C ALA A 393 2.83 4.92 8.06
N GLY A 394 3.91 5.67 8.34
CA GLY A 394 5.20 5.53 7.66
C GLY A 394 5.76 4.10 7.78
N VAL A 395 5.77 3.54 8.99
CA VAL A 395 6.18 2.13 9.24
C VAL A 395 5.33 1.16 8.42
N ARG A 396 4.01 1.36 8.39
CA ARG A 396 3.08 0.51 7.62
C ARG A 396 3.29 0.60 6.11
N ILE A 397 3.71 1.75 5.59
CA ILE A 397 4.07 1.90 4.16
C ILE A 397 5.37 1.13 3.88
N ILE A 398 6.38 1.29 4.74
CA ILE A 398 7.67 0.59 4.62
C ILE A 398 7.48 -0.93 4.68
N SER A 399 6.59 -1.43 5.55
CA SER A 399 6.36 -2.87 5.74
C SER A 399 5.69 -3.58 4.56
N ARG A 400 5.26 -2.85 3.53
CA ARG A 400 4.70 -3.44 2.30
C ARG A 400 5.76 -3.89 1.30
N GLU A 401 7.01 -3.42 1.46
CA GLU A 401 8.15 -3.82 0.64
C GLU A 401 8.97 -4.91 1.34
N GLU A 402 9.67 -5.74 0.56
CA GLU A 402 10.64 -6.68 1.12
C GLU A 402 11.84 -5.91 1.68
N LEU A 403 12.04 -5.99 3.00
CA LEU A 403 13.16 -5.35 3.69
C LEU A 403 14.46 -6.14 3.53
N ASP A 404 14.98 -6.16 2.30
CA ASP A 404 16.29 -6.72 1.99
C ASP A 404 17.44 -5.87 2.57
N ARG A 405 18.68 -6.34 2.41
CA ARG A 405 19.86 -5.62 2.91
C ARG A 405 19.97 -4.19 2.34
N ARG A 406 19.54 -3.98 1.09
CA ARG A 406 19.56 -2.67 0.44
C ARG A 406 18.50 -1.76 1.05
N ALA A 407 17.27 -2.21 1.19
CA ALA A 407 16.16 -1.45 1.76
C ALA A 407 16.44 -1.06 3.22
N LEU A 408 16.96 -2.00 4.02
CA LEU A 408 17.35 -1.73 5.40
C LEU A 408 18.47 -0.68 5.50
N MET A 409 19.45 -0.72 4.60
CA MET A 409 20.52 0.29 4.56
C MET A 409 19.99 1.68 4.21
N ILE A 410 19.13 1.77 3.19
CA ILE A 410 18.47 3.04 2.80
C ILE A 410 17.68 3.59 4.00
N LEU A 411 16.86 2.76 4.64
CA LEU A 411 16.08 3.12 5.81
C LEU A 411 16.95 3.61 6.97
N ALA A 412 17.95 2.84 7.37
CA ALA A 412 18.80 3.15 8.52
C ALA A 412 19.56 4.47 8.35
N VAL A 413 20.23 4.66 7.21
CA VAL A 413 21.03 5.87 6.96
C VAL A 413 20.13 7.10 6.82
N SER A 414 18.99 6.98 6.16
CA SER A 414 18.04 8.09 5.99
C SER A 414 17.42 8.53 7.31
N LEU A 415 17.06 7.57 8.19
CA LEU A 415 16.58 7.87 9.53
C LEU A 415 17.67 8.50 10.41
N ALA A 416 18.89 7.97 10.38
CA ALA A 416 20.00 8.51 11.15
C ALA A 416 20.34 9.95 10.73
N MET A 417 20.40 10.22 9.42
CA MET A 417 20.67 11.56 8.90
C MET A 417 19.51 12.51 9.21
N GLY A 418 18.26 12.09 8.97
CA GLY A 418 17.10 12.95 9.21
C GLY A 418 16.88 13.30 10.68
N LEU A 419 16.85 12.30 11.56
CA LEU A 419 16.65 12.53 13.00
C LEU A 419 17.88 13.14 13.66
N GLY A 420 19.09 12.70 13.28
CA GLY A 420 20.34 13.20 13.84
C GLY A 420 20.53 14.69 13.58
N VAL A 421 20.29 15.14 12.34
CA VAL A 421 20.42 16.55 11.99
C VAL A 421 19.30 17.41 12.59
N ALA A 422 18.08 16.87 12.75
CA ALA A 422 17.02 17.56 13.47
C ALA A 422 17.33 17.77 14.96
N GLN A 423 18.13 16.89 15.56
CA GLN A 423 18.54 16.98 16.97
C GLN A 423 19.81 17.82 17.16
N VAL A 424 20.74 17.77 16.20
CA VAL A 424 22.01 18.52 16.24
C VAL A 424 22.21 19.27 14.91
N PRO A 425 21.46 20.37 14.66
CA PRO A 425 21.60 21.15 13.43
C PRO A 425 22.99 21.79 13.26
N GLU A 426 23.74 21.94 14.36
CA GLU A 426 25.08 22.53 14.42
C GLU A 426 26.11 21.76 13.59
N VAL A 427 25.86 20.47 13.29
CA VAL A 427 26.72 19.66 12.40
C VAL A 427 26.87 20.30 11.01
N LEU A 428 25.92 21.15 10.61
CA LEU A 428 25.88 21.84 9.32
C LEU A 428 26.51 23.23 9.36
N GLN A 429 27.12 23.66 10.47
CA GLN A 429 27.57 25.05 10.68
C GLN A 429 28.60 25.55 9.65
N HIS A 430 29.41 24.65 9.07
CA HIS A 430 30.43 24.98 8.07
C HIS A 430 29.94 24.87 6.62
N LEU A 431 28.68 24.45 6.41
CA LEU A 431 28.10 24.43 5.08
C LEU A 431 27.66 25.83 4.64
N PRO A 432 27.60 26.10 3.32
CA PRO A 432 27.01 27.32 2.79
C PRO A 432 25.60 27.54 3.33
N GLU A 433 25.20 28.80 3.55
CA GLU A 433 23.91 29.15 4.18
C GLU A 433 22.71 28.48 3.53
N LEU A 434 22.69 28.40 2.19
CA LEU A 434 21.62 27.72 1.44
C LEU A 434 21.55 26.22 1.72
N ALA A 435 22.70 25.54 1.83
CA ALA A 435 22.72 24.12 2.14
C ALA A 435 22.34 23.88 3.60
N ARG A 436 22.81 24.75 4.50
CA ARG A 436 22.47 24.72 5.92
C ARG A 436 20.97 24.93 6.14
N SER A 437 20.36 25.92 5.48
CA SER A 437 18.94 26.25 5.65
C SER A 437 18.02 25.13 5.17
N VAL A 438 18.41 24.37 4.15
CA VAL A 438 17.64 23.23 3.65
C VAL A 438 17.86 21.99 4.51
N LEU A 439 19.13 21.66 4.76
CA LEU A 439 19.50 20.41 5.44
C LEU A 439 19.23 20.47 6.94
N SER A 440 19.06 21.65 7.54
CA SER A 440 18.66 21.76 8.95
C SER A 440 17.30 21.12 9.24
N TYR A 441 16.47 20.89 8.23
CA TYR A 441 15.20 20.19 8.39
C TYR A 441 15.39 18.68 8.24
N GLY A 442 15.14 17.94 9.32
CA GLY A 442 15.35 16.49 9.35
C GLY A 442 14.59 15.71 8.28
N VAL A 443 13.37 16.15 7.95
CA VAL A 443 12.58 15.52 6.88
C VAL A 443 13.25 15.74 5.51
N ALA A 444 13.73 16.95 5.22
CA ALA A 444 14.41 17.24 3.97
C ALA A 444 15.72 16.45 3.85
N THR A 445 16.54 16.44 4.90
CA THR A 445 17.81 15.72 4.92
C THR A 445 17.63 14.21 4.80
N GLY A 446 16.74 13.63 5.59
CA GLY A 446 16.49 12.19 5.53
C GLY A 446 15.79 11.78 4.23
N GLY A 447 14.86 12.60 3.72
CA GLY A 447 14.19 12.38 2.43
C GLY A 447 15.17 12.43 1.26
N LEU A 448 16.02 13.47 1.19
CA LEU A 448 17.07 13.57 0.17
C LEU A 448 18.08 12.41 0.27
N THR A 449 18.44 12.00 1.48
CA THR A 449 19.30 10.83 1.72
C THR A 449 18.64 9.55 1.18
N ALA A 450 17.35 9.35 1.44
CA ALA A 450 16.61 8.19 0.95
C ALA A 450 16.56 8.17 -0.58
N ILE A 451 16.29 9.32 -1.20
CA ILE A 451 16.28 9.49 -2.66
C ILE A 451 17.66 9.16 -3.24
N LEU A 452 18.71 9.78 -2.69
CA LEU A 452 20.08 9.61 -3.16
C LEU A 452 20.52 8.14 -3.08
N LEU A 453 20.33 7.50 -1.92
CA LEU A 453 20.71 6.10 -1.72
C LEU A 453 19.87 5.17 -2.59
N ASN A 454 18.58 5.45 -2.78
CA ASN A 454 17.74 4.66 -3.68
C ASN A 454 18.18 4.76 -5.15
N LEU A 455 18.77 5.89 -5.56
CA LEU A 455 19.33 6.08 -6.90
C LEU A 455 20.73 5.48 -7.06
N LEU A 456 21.61 5.65 -6.06
CA LEU A 456 23.00 5.23 -6.11
C LEU A 456 23.18 3.73 -5.85
N LEU A 457 22.41 3.14 -4.92
CA LEU A 457 22.56 1.74 -4.60
C LEU A 457 21.95 0.87 -5.70
N PRO A 458 22.75 -0.02 -6.33
CA PRO A 458 22.31 -0.84 -7.43
C PRO A 458 21.10 -1.66 -6.99
N ARG A 459 20.02 -1.58 -7.76
CA ARG A 459 18.91 -2.53 -7.60
C ARG A 459 19.47 -3.88 -7.98
N ARG A 460 19.27 -4.89 -7.13
CA ARG A 460 19.57 -6.27 -7.49
C ARG A 460 18.83 -6.51 -8.81
N ALA A 461 19.58 -6.77 -9.88
CA ALA A 461 18.95 -7.13 -11.13
C ALA A 461 18.07 -8.35 -10.82
N ALA A 462 16.80 -8.33 -11.28
CA ALA A 462 16.16 -9.61 -11.55
C ALA A 462 17.18 -10.38 -12.40
N PRO A 463 17.56 -11.61 -12.02
CA PRO A 463 18.62 -12.33 -12.73
C PRO A 463 18.28 -12.28 -14.21
N GLY A 464 19.13 -11.59 -14.98
CA GLY A 464 19.01 -11.59 -16.42
C GLY A 464 19.21 -13.02 -16.92
N PRO A 465 18.83 -13.32 -18.18
CA PRO A 465 19.17 -14.61 -18.77
C PRO A 465 20.70 -14.70 -18.85
N GLU A 466 21.30 -15.33 -17.86
CA GLU A 466 22.72 -15.63 -17.84
C GLU A 466 22.97 -16.65 -18.95
N ALA A 467 23.84 -16.31 -19.90
CA ALA A 467 24.23 -17.23 -20.95
C ALA A 467 24.77 -18.52 -20.30
N PRO A 468 24.39 -19.71 -20.80
CA PRO A 468 24.78 -20.97 -20.19
C PRO A 468 26.31 -21.03 -20.06
N PRO A 469 26.86 -21.41 -18.89
CA PRO A 469 28.29 -21.58 -18.73
C PRO A 469 28.78 -22.63 -19.75
N SER A 470 29.81 -22.28 -20.52
CA SER A 470 30.48 -23.23 -21.40
C SER A 470 31.00 -24.40 -20.58
N LEU A 471 30.46 -25.59 -20.85
CA LEU A 471 30.82 -26.88 -20.27
C LEU A 471 32.25 -27.30 -20.67
N HIS A 472 33.28 -26.64 -20.15
CA HIS A 472 34.63 -27.20 -20.06
C HIS A 472 35.49 -26.37 -19.11
N GLN A 473 35.45 -26.73 -17.81
CA GLN A 473 36.61 -26.68 -16.91
C GLN A 473 36.22 -27.27 -15.55
N SER A 474 36.76 -28.44 -15.23
CA SER A 474 36.71 -29.02 -13.89
C SER A 474 37.55 -28.17 -12.92
N PRO A 475 37.08 -27.86 -11.70
CA PRO A 475 37.94 -27.26 -10.70
C PRO A 475 38.72 -28.36 -9.97
N ALA A 476 40.01 -28.44 -10.27
CA ALA A 476 40.99 -29.05 -9.39
C ALA A 476 41.20 -28.16 -8.16
N THR A 477 41.10 -28.81 -6.99
CA THR A 477 41.84 -28.54 -5.75
C THR A 477 42.65 -27.24 -5.67
N ARG A 478 42.22 -26.33 -4.79
CA ARG A 478 43.11 -25.59 -3.88
C ARG A 478 42.28 -24.99 -2.76
N GLY A 479 42.48 -25.54 -1.56
CA GLY A 479 41.93 -25.00 -0.34
C GLY A 479 42.62 -23.72 0.08
N PHE A 480 41.91 -22.91 0.86
CA PHE A 480 42.49 -22.28 2.04
C PHE A 480 41.40 -22.22 3.12
N THR A 481 41.66 -23.02 4.14
CA THR A 481 41.06 -23.04 5.47
C THR A 481 41.29 -21.72 6.20
N LEU A 482 40.25 -21.19 6.84
CA LEU A 482 40.38 -20.58 8.18
C LEU A 482 39.02 -20.56 8.88
N PHE A 483 39.02 -21.11 10.11
CA PHE A 483 37.96 -21.24 11.12
C PHE A 483 36.97 -22.41 11.03
N ALA A 484 37.37 -23.50 11.69
CA ALA A 484 36.48 -24.46 12.37
C ALA A 484 36.10 -23.92 13.79
N PRO A 485 35.26 -24.62 14.58
CA PRO A 485 33.91 -25.04 14.28
C PRO A 485 32.93 -24.54 15.37
N ALA A 486 31.82 -23.90 14.98
CA ALA A 486 30.66 -23.76 15.86
C ALA A 486 29.57 -24.73 15.39
N ARG A 487 29.79 -26.02 15.62
CA ARG A 487 28.69 -26.97 15.81
C ARG A 487 27.97 -26.49 17.05
N THR A 488 26.87 -25.75 16.91
CA THR A 488 25.63 -25.78 17.72
C THR A 488 24.73 -24.67 17.15
N VAL A 489 23.43 -24.94 17.01
CA VAL A 489 22.37 -23.98 16.61
C VAL A 489 22.16 -23.75 15.10
N LEU A 490 22.21 -24.81 14.30
CA LEU A 490 21.54 -24.84 12.97
C LEU A 490 20.75 -26.13 12.76
N GLY A 491 20.13 -26.61 13.84
CA GLY A 491 19.21 -27.75 13.85
C GLY A 491 17.80 -27.42 14.33
N SER A 492 17.44 -26.14 14.47
CA SER A 492 16.17 -25.73 15.11
C SER A 492 15.33 -24.73 14.29
N LEU A 493 15.55 -24.62 12.99
CA LEU A 493 14.70 -23.84 12.08
C LEU A 493 14.17 -24.62 10.87
N CYS A 494 14.23 -25.96 10.89
CA CYS A 494 13.14 -26.75 10.32
C CYS A 494 12.09 -26.87 11.42
N GLN A 495 11.29 -25.81 11.60
CA GLN A 495 10.03 -25.94 12.30
C GLN A 495 9.26 -27.06 11.60
N ARG A 496 9.06 -28.17 12.32
CA ARG A 496 8.08 -29.18 11.99
C ARG A 496 6.75 -28.46 11.76
N MET A 497 6.40 -28.21 10.49
CA MET A 497 4.99 -27.99 10.17
C MET A 497 4.28 -29.24 10.65
N PRO A 498 3.22 -29.13 11.48
CA PRO A 498 2.43 -30.30 11.82
C PRO A 498 1.88 -30.83 10.49
N PHE A 499 2.32 -32.02 10.08
CA PHE A 499 1.65 -32.75 9.02
C PHE A 499 0.21 -32.95 9.49
N MET A 500 -0.73 -32.22 8.89
CA MET A 500 -2.15 -32.52 9.08
C MET A 500 -2.38 -33.89 8.42
N PRO A 501 -2.92 -34.89 9.14
CA PRO A 501 -3.29 -36.14 8.51
C PRO A 501 -4.41 -35.83 7.51
N TYR A 502 -4.15 -36.08 6.23
CA TYR A 502 -5.18 -35.95 5.19
C TYR A 502 -5.98 -37.24 5.15
N THR A 503 -7.30 -37.13 5.00
CA THR A 503 -8.10 -38.29 4.62
C THR A 503 -7.84 -38.58 3.14
N LEU A 504 -7.09 -39.64 2.85
CA LEU A 504 -6.81 -40.05 1.48
C LEU A 504 -8.07 -40.65 0.85
N LEU A 505 -8.55 -40.01 -0.21
CA LEU A 505 -9.69 -40.47 -1.00
C LEU A 505 -9.28 -41.65 -1.90
N PRO A 506 -10.18 -42.61 -2.17
CA PRO A 506 -9.88 -43.72 -3.04
C PRO A 506 -9.53 -43.20 -4.45
N PRO A 507 -8.57 -43.84 -5.14
CA PRO A 507 -8.23 -43.46 -6.50
C PRO A 507 -9.45 -43.64 -7.42
N PRO A 508 -9.66 -42.74 -8.41
CA PRO A 508 -10.79 -42.85 -9.31
C PRO A 508 -10.70 -44.14 -10.15
N PRO A 509 -11.84 -44.80 -10.43
CA PRO A 509 -11.87 -45.99 -11.29
C PRO A 509 -11.26 -45.71 -12.67
N ALA A 510 -10.54 -46.70 -13.23
CA ALA A 510 -9.82 -46.56 -14.50
C ALA A 510 -10.67 -46.19 -15.73
N HIS A 511 -12.00 -46.33 -15.65
CA HIS A 511 -12.94 -45.98 -16.72
C HIS A 511 -13.52 -44.56 -16.60
N GLN A 512 -13.22 -43.83 -15.52
CA GLN A 512 -13.69 -42.46 -15.36
C GLN A 512 -12.94 -41.52 -16.29
N THR A 513 -13.68 -40.61 -16.91
CA THR A 513 -13.10 -39.57 -17.75
C THR A 513 -12.58 -38.41 -16.90
N PRO A 514 -11.57 -37.64 -17.36
CA PRO A 514 -11.02 -36.51 -16.59
C PRO A 514 -12.07 -35.50 -16.12
N ASP A 515 -13.13 -35.23 -16.90
CA ASP A 515 -14.24 -34.35 -16.48
C ASP A 515 -15.04 -34.90 -15.29
N GLN A 516 -15.23 -36.22 -15.20
CA GLN A 516 -15.89 -36.86 -14.07
C GLN A 516 -15.05 -36.72 -12.80
N ILE A 517 -13.74 -36.93 -12.90
CA ILE A 517 -12.80 -36.78 -11.79
C ILE A 517 -12.77 -35.32 -11.30
N LEU A 518 -12.66 -34.36 -12.22
CA LEU A 518 -12.70 -32.93 -11.88
C LEU A 518 -14.03 -32.51 -11.23
N ALA A 519 -15.15 -33.12 -11.64
CA ALA A 519 -16.45 -32.88 -11.01
C ALA A 519 -16.54 -33.48 -9.60
N GLU A 520 -15.91 -34.62 -9.36
CA GLU A 520 -15.77 -35.21 -8.02
C GLU A 520 -14.91 -34.34 -7.10
N GLU A 521 -13.79 -33.79 -7.59
CA GLU A 521 -13.00 -32.83 -6.81
C GLU A 521 -13.82 -31.62 -6.35
N GLN A 522 -14.73 -31.12 -7.19
CA GLN A 522 -15.64 -30.03 -6.82
C GLN A 522 -16.68 -30.45 -5.78
N ARG A 523 -17.10 -31.71 -5.78
CA ARG A 523 -18.02 -32.26 -4.77
C ARG A 523 -17.33 -32.35 -3.42
N TRP A 524 -16.15 -32.97 -3.39
CA TRP A 524 -15.33 -33.09 -2.18
C TRP A 524 -14.90 -31.75 -1.59
N LEU A 525 -14.65 -30.74 -2.44
CA LEU A 525 -14.38 -29.37 -1.97
C LEU A 525 -15.57 -28.77 -1.20
N ARG A 526 -16.80 -29.03 -1.63
CA ARG A 526 -18.00 -28.54 -0.92
C ARG A 526 -18.24 -29.29 0.38
N GLU A 527 -17.98 -30.59 0.39
CA GLU A 527 -18.05 -31.41 1.61
C GLU A 527 -17.01 -30.95 2.63
N CYS A 528 -15.77 -30.73 2.21
CA CYS A 528 -14.70 -30.16 3.03
C CYS A 528 -15.05 -28.78 3.61
N ALA A 529 -15.78 -27.95 2.87
CA ALA A 529 -16.29 -26.70 3.41
C ALA A 529 -17.34 -26.93 4.50
N GLY A 530 -18.20 -27.94 4.36
CA GLY A 530 -19.26 -28.25 5.31
C GLY A 530 -18.77 -28.88 6.62
N ASP A 531 -17.83 -29.84 6.54
CA ASP A 531 -17.34 -30.57 7.72
C ASP A 531 -15.98 -30.11 8.25
N GLY A 532 -15.23 -29.34 7.47
CA GLY A 532 -13.91 -28.83 7.85
C GLY A 532 -12.78 -29.88 7.76
N GLU A 533 -13.03 -31.07 7.23
CA GLU A 533 -12.05 -32.18 7.23
C GLU A 533 -11.12 -32.12 6.01
N PRO A 534 -9.78 -32.05 6.19
CA PRO A 534 -8.80 -32.09 5.11
C PRO A 534 -8.81 -33.41 4.34
N ARG A 535 -8.83 -33.34 3.01
CA ARG A 535 -8.83 -34.51 2.11
C ARG A 535 -7.74 -34.39 1.06
N ALA A 536 -7.21 -35.53 0.63
CA ALA A 536 -6.26 -35.61 -0.46
C ALA A 536 -6.72 -36.64 -1.51
N LEU A 537 -6.56 -36.32 -2.79
CA LEU A 537 -6.83 -37.21 -3.91
C LEU A 537 -5.59 -37.29 -4.79
N LEU A 538 -5.11 -38.51 -5.03
CA LEU A 538 -4.08 -38.81 -6.02
C LEU A 538 -4.74 -39.49 -7.22
N TRP A 539 -4.51 -38.95 -8.42
CA TRP A 539 -5.11 -39.50 -9.63
C TRP A 539 -4.26 -39.30 -10.87
N GLN A 540 -4.52 -40.16 -11.87
CA GLN A 540 -3.92 -40.14 -13.19
C GLN A 540 -5.04 -40.27 -14.23
N GLY A 541 -4.77 -39.83 -15.46
CA GLY A 541 -5.76 -39.78 -16.53
C GLY A 541 -5.15 -40.17 -17.87
N PRO A 542 -6.01 -40.45 -18.87
CA PRO A 542 -5.55 -40.68 -20.23
C PRO A 542 -4.94 -39.40 -20.83
N GLN A 543 -4.23 -39.57 -21.95
CA GLN A 543 -3.65 -38.45 -22.69
C GLN A 543 -4.73 -37.44 -23.09
N CYS A 544 -4.62 -36.21 -22.60
CA CYS A 544 -5.58 -35.14 -22.85
C CYS A 544 -4.99 -33.76 -22.52
N LEU A 545 -5.71 -32.71 -22.89
CA LEU A 545 -5.44 -31.33 -22.45
C LEU A 545 -6.51 -30.89 -21.47
N ILE A 546 -6.10 -30.32 -20.34
CA ILE A 546 -7.02 -29.70 -19.38
C ILE A 546 -6.86 -28.18 -19.45
N VAL A 547 -7.94 -27.50 -19.80
CA VAL A 547 -8.00 -26.05 -19.99
C VAL A 547 -8.90 -25.40 -18.95
N THR A 548 -8.77 -24.10 -18.74
CA THR A 548 -9.60 -23.39 -17.76
C THR A 548 -10.93 -22.95 -18.36
N ARG A 549 -11.91 -22.66 -17.50
CA ARG A 549 -13.17 -21.99 -17.92
C ARG A 549 -12.97 -20.66 -18.66
N LYS A 550 -11.80 -20.02 -18.56
CA LYS A 550 -11.51 -18.79 -19.32
C LYS A 550 -11.21 -19.13 -20.79
N ASP A 551 -10.54 -20.24 -21.02
CA ASP A 551 -10.12 -20.70 -22.35
C ASP A 551 -11.32 -21.11 -23.21
N THR A 552 -12.44 -21.50 -22.61
CA THR A 552 -13.69 -21.81 -23.33
C THR A 552 -14.33 -20.59 -24.02
N ARG A 553 -13.89 -19.37 -23.68
CA ARG A 553 -14.36 -18.12 -24.28
C ARG A 553 -13.54 -17.69 -25.50
N LEU A 554 -12.52 -18.47 -25.87
CA LEU A 554 -11.69 -18.15 -27.04
C LEU A 554 -12.52 -18.26 -28.34
N PRO A 555 -12.29 -17.39 -29.34
CA PRO A 555 -13.15 -17.27 -30.51
C PRO A 555 -13.37 -18.56 -31.30
N ARG A 556 -12.38 -19.46 -31.28
CA ARG A 556 -12.39 -20.74 -32.02
C ARG A 556 -12.26 -21.95 -31.09
N TYR A 557 -12.69 -21.83 -29.82
CA TYR A 557 -12.58 -22.89 -28.83
C TYR A 557 -13.16 -24.23 -29.32
N GLN A 558 -14.39 -24.25 -29.84
CA GLN A 558 -15.06 -25.48 -30.25
C GLN A 558 -14.34 -26.18 -31.41
N ALA A 559 -13.91 -25.42 -32.42
CA ALA A 559 -13.12 -25.94 -33.54
C ALA A 559 -11.76 -26.49 -33.08
N ALA A 560 -11.11 -25.82 -32.11
CA ALA A 560 -9.85 -26.30 -31.54
C ALA A 560 -10.04 -27.63 -30.79
N CYS A 561 -11.12 -27.78 -30.03
CA CYS A 561 -11.44 -29.03 -29.33
C CYS A 561 -11.71 -30.19 -30.30
N GLU A 562 -12.47 -29.96 -31.37
CA GLU A 562 -12.75 -30.98 -32.39
C GLU A 562 -11.47 -31.43 -33.10
N GLN A 563 -10.61 -30.48 -33.48
CA GLN A 563 -9.36 -30.78 -34.16
C GLN A 563 -8.36 -31.51 -33.23
N LEU A 564 -8.19 -31.04 -32.00
CA LEU A 564 -7.29 -31.69 -31.05
C LEU A 564 -7.78 -33.09 -30.66
N ALA A 565 -9.10 -33.29 -30.52
CA ALA A 565 -9.67 -34.62 -30.28
C ALA A 565 -9.37 -35.58 -31.45
N ALA A 566 -9.44 -35.10 -32.70
CA ALA A 566 -9.06 -35.89 -33.87
C ALA A 566 -7.54 -36.20 -33.92
N GLU A 567 -6.71 -35.33 -33.35
CA GLU A 567 -5.26 -35.52 -33.16
C GLU A 567 -4.91 -36.38 -31.93
N GLY A 568 -5.91 -36.96 -31.23
CA GLY A 568 -5.70 -37.82 -30.06
C GLY A 568 -5.46 -37.06 -28.74
N TRP A 569 -5.78 -35.77 -28.70
CA TRP A 569 -5.66 -34.89 -27.53
C TRP A 569 -7.02 -34.27 -27.17
N PRO A 570 -7.97 -35.05 -26.62
CA PRO A 570 -9.25 -34.52 -26.19
C PRO A 570 -9.06 -33.41 -25.13
N VAL A 571 -9.94 -32.40 -25.16
CA VAL A 571 -9.84 -31.21 -24.29
C VAL A 571 -10.92 -31.25 -23.22
N PHE A 572 -10.52 -31.16 -21.95
CA PHE A 572 -11.40 -31.11 -20.78
C PHE A 572 -11.27 -29.79 -20.04
N VAL A 573 -12.31 -29.38 -19.32
CA VAL A 573 -12.36 -28.07 -18.65
C VAL A 573 -12.24 -28.25 -17.13
N ARG A 574 -11.27 -27.54 -16.54
CA ARG A 574 -11.13 -27.43 -15.09
C ARG A 574 -11.64 -26.10 -14.54
N ASP A 575 -11.97 -26.20 -13.27
CA ASP A 575 -12.56 -25.16 -12.45
C ASP A 575 -11.52 -24.29 -11.72
N SER A 576 -10.28 -24.76 -11.65
CA SER A 576 -9.12 -24.04 -11.11
C SER A 576 -8.47 -23.10 -12.13
N GLY A 577 -7.73 -22.11 -11.64
CA GLY A 577 -7.04 -21.13 -12.49
C GLY A 577 -5.78 -21.67 -13.16
N GLY A 578 -5.22 -20.92 -14.11
CA GLY A 578 -3.99 -21.25 -14.83
C GLY A 578 -4.18 -21.18 -16.34
N THR A 579 -3.39 -21.96 -17.08
CA THR A 579 -3.50 -22.12 -18.54
C THR A 579 -3.82 -23.59 -18.88
N ALA A 580 -3.90 -23.89 -20.18
CA ALA A 580 -3.90 -25.25 -20.70
C ALA A 580 -2.70 -26.05 -20.16
N VAL A 581 -2.97 -27.28 -19.72
CA VAL A 581 -1.95 -28.22 -19.21
C VAL A 581 -2.11 -29.58 -19.87
N PRO A 582 -1.01 -30.22 -20.30
CA PRO A 582 -1.03 -31.58 -20.82
C PRO A 582 -1.20 -32.59 -19.67
N HIS A 583 -1.92 -33.67 -19.95
CA HIS A 583 -2.10 -34.79 -19.04
C HIS A 583 -1.84 -36.10 -19.81
N GLY A 584 -1.46 -37.16 -19.11
CA GLY A 584 -1.19 -38.48 -19.65
C GLY A 584 -0.69 -39.46 -18.59
N ALA A 585 -0.36 -40.68 -19.01
CA ALA A 585 0.04 -41.77 -18.11
C ALA A 585 1.30 -41.48 -17.27
N GLY A 586 2.17 -40.58 -17.71
CA GLY A 586 3.37 -40.14 -16.98
C GLY A 586 3.14 -38.99 -16.00
N ILE A 587 1.91 -38.50 -15.85
CA ILE A 587 1.59 -37.29 -15.08
C ILE A 587 0.67 -37.64 -13.90
N LEU A 588 1.17 -37.39 -12.69
CA LEU A 588 0.44 -37.63 -11.44
C LEU A 588 -0.17 -36.33 -10.90
N ASN A 589 -1.45 -36.35 -10.54
CA ASN A 589 -2.14 -35.19 -9.99
C ASN A 589 -2.41 -35.39 -8.51
N LEU A 590 -2.06 -34.39 -7.72
CA LEU A 590 -2.34 -34.29 -6.30
C LEU A 590 -3.32 -33.14 -6.07
N SER A 591 -4.50 -33.45 -5.57
CA SER A 591 -5.52 -32.48 -5.20
C SER A 591 -5.74 -32.51 -3.69
N LEU A 592 -5.47 -31.39 -3.03
CA LEU A 592 -5.73 -31.18 -1.61
C LEU A 592 -6.98 -30.31 -1.44
N MET A 593 -7.97 -30.83 -0.71
CA MET A 593 -9.15 -30.07 -0.29
C MET A 593 -8.95 -29.69 1.18
N LEU A 594 -8.89 -28.39 1.44
CA LEU A 594 -8.49 -27.84 2.73
C LEU A 594 -9.55 -26.83 3.23
N PRO A 595 -9.90 -26.83 4.53
CA PRO A 595 -10.76 -25.80 5.09
C PRO A 595 -10.08 -24.43 5.01
N ARG A 596 -10.90 -23.38 4.87
CA ARG A 596 -10.37 -22.02 4.80
C ARG A 596 -10.02 -21.51 6.21
N THR A 597 -8.73 -21.40 6.51
CA THR A 597 -8.17 -20.91 7.78
C THR A 597 -7.51 -19.54 7.65
N THR A 598 -7.07 -19.17 6.45
CA THR A 598 -6.40 -17.90 6.16
C THR A 598 -6.81 -17.35 4.79
N THR A 599 -6.51 -16.07 4.54
CA THR A 599 -6.61 -15.41 3.23
C THR A 599 -5.29 -15.41 2.46
N ASP A 600 -4.19 -15.89 3.07
CA ASP A 600 -2.88 -15.97 2.41
C ASP A 600 -2.84 -17.09 1.36
N LEU A 601 -2.71 -16.72 0.08
CA LEU A 601 -2.56 -17.68 -1.02
C LEU A 601 -1.30 -18.54 -0.86
N ALA A 602 -0.21 -17.95 -0.35
CA ALA A 602 1.07 -18.64 -0.19
C ALA A 602 1.00 -19.81 0.80
N HIS A 603 0.11 -19.70 1.79
CA HIS A 603 -0.08 -20.73 2.80
C HIS A 603 -0.47 -22.08 2.17
N TYR A 604 -1.50 -22.10 1.33
CA TYR A 604 -2.02 -23.32 0.71
C TYR A 604 -1.07 -23.92 -0.33
N TYR A 605 -0.34 -23.07 -1.07
CA TYR A 605 0.71 -23.56 -1.97
C TYR A 605 1.88 -24.21 -1.22
N ARG A 606 2.27 -23.66 -0.06
CA ARG A 606 3.30 -24.27 0.79
C ARG A 606 2.84 -25.61 1.37
N LEU A 607 1.56 -25.73 1.77
CA LEU A 607 0.99 -27.01 2.22
C LEU A 607 0.99 -28.07 1.11
N LEU A 608 0.63 -27.67 -0.12
CA LEU A 608 0.65 -28.54 -1.29
C LEU A 608 2.08 -28.97 -1.69
N GLY A 609 3.04 -28.05 -1.65
CA GLY A 609 4.40 -28.32 -2.11
C GLY A 609 5.29 -29.00 -1.06
N ALA A 610 4.96 -28.93 0.24
CA ALA A 610 5.72 -29.61 1.30
C ALA A 610 5.93 -31.13 1.07
N PRO A 611 4.90 -31.96 0.81
CA PRO A 611 5.09 -33.38 0.53
C PRO A 611 5.87 -33.63 -0.77
N LEU A 612 5.74 -32.74 -1.75
CA LEU A 612 6.42 -32.86 -3.04
C LEU A 612 7.90 -32.51 -2.93
N LEU A 613 8.27 -31.48 -2.18
CA LEU A 613 9.68 -31.14 -1.89
C LEU A 613 10.37 -32.27 -1.14
N ALA A 614 9.70 -32.87 -0.16
CA ALA A 614 10.22 -34.01 0.58
C ALA A 614 10.42 -35.26 -0.31
N LEU A 615 9.55 -35.45 -1.31
CA LEU A 615 9.73 -36.49 -2.33
C LEU A 615 10.95 -36.21 -3.20
N LEU A 616 11.16 -34.97 -3.63
CA LEU A 616 12.33 -34.59 -4.44
C LEU A 616 13.64 -34.78 -3.67
N GLU A 617 13.66 -34.40 -2.40
CA GLU A 617 14.83 -34.54 -1.52
C GLU A 617 15.23 -36.02 -1.31
N GLU A 618 14.26 -36.93 -1.19
CA GLU A 618 14.52 -38.38 -1.11
C GLU A 618 15.25 -38.91 -2.36
N HIS A 619 14.96 -38.35 -3.52
CA HIS A 619 15.63 -38.66 -4.76
C HIS A 619 16.94 -37.87 -4.98
N GLY A 620 17.42 -37.14 -3.97
CA GLY A 620 18.66 -36.37 -4.02
C GLY A 620 18.57 -35.10 -4.87
N LEU A 621 17.35 -34.64 -5.18
CA LEU A 621 17.11 -33.47 -6.03
C LEU A 621 16.84 -32.24 -5.18
N ALA A 622 17.58 -31.16 -5.44
CA ALA A 622 17.34 -29.86 -4.82
C ALA A 622 16.12 -29.18 -5.46
N GLY A 623 14.93 -29.48 -4.93
CA GLY A 623 13.68 -28.83 -5.32
C GLY A 623 13.56 -27.42 -4.72
N SER A 624 13.02 -26.48 -5.49
CA SER A 624 12.69 -25.13 -5.01
C SER A 624 11.38 -24.62 -5.63
N TYR A 625 10.77 -23.61 -5.00
CA TYR A 625 9.67 -22.87 -5.61
C TYR A 625 10.24 -21.77 -6.50
N ASP A 626 9.91 -21.78 -7.78
CA ASP A 626 10.31 -20.71 -8.69
C ASP A 626 9.34 -20.59 -9.87
N PHE A 627 9.37 -19.45 -10.55
CA PHE A 627 8.68 -19.25 -11.83
C PHE A 627 9.57 -19.75 -12.97
N VAL A 628 8.97 -20.31 -14.02
CA VAL A 628 9.72 -20.76 -15.21
C VAL A 628 9.10 -20.14 -16.45
N PRO A 629 9.65 -19.00 -16.92
CA PRO A 629 9.11 -18.28 -18.07
C PRO A 629 8.98 -19.17 -19.30
N GLY A 630 7.82 -19.10 -19.96
CA GLY A 630 7.54 -19.90 -21.15
C GLY A 630 7.05 -21.32 -20.86
N SER A 631 7.00 -21.76 -19.59
CA SER A 631 6.33 -23.01 -19.22
C SER A 631 4.80 -22.83 -19.18
N PHE A 632 4.06 -23.91 -19.40
CA PHE A 632 2.61 -23.90 -19.24
C PHE A 632 2.21 -23.81 -17.77
N CYS A 633 1.14 -23.09 -17.46
CA CYS A 633 0.64 -22.84 -16.09
C CYS A 633 1.74 -22.27 -15.19
N ASP A 634 2.44 -21.23 -15.65
CA ASP A 634 3.53 -20.59 -14.91
C ASP A 634 3.02 -19.79 -13.70
N GLY A 635 3.73 -19.90 -12.58
CA GLY A 635 3.34 -19.36 -11.28
C GLY A 635 4.48 -19.48 -10.27
N GLN A 636 4.53 -18.56 -9.30
CA GLN A 636 5.61 -18.44 -8.31
C GLN A 636 5.79 -19.66 -7.40
N TYR A 637 4.83 -20.58 -7.37
CA TYR A 637 4.84 -21.80 -6.56
C TYR A 637 4.94 -23.07 -7.40
N ASN A 638 5.49 -23.00 -8.62
CA ASN A 638 5.88 -24.20 -9.35
C ASN A 638 7.10 -24.83 -8.67
N LEU A 639 7.18 -26.15 -8.70
CA LEU A 639 8.38 -26.84 -8.22
C LEU A 639 9.36 -26.99 -9.39
N VAL A 640 10.60 -26.61 -9.13
CA VAL A 640 11.66 -26.50 -10.14
C VAL A 640 12.87 -27.31 -9.71
N ILE A 641 13.47 -28.02 -10.66
CA ILE A 641 14.70 -28.78 -10.51
C ILE A 641 15.68 -28.31 -11.59
N GLY A 642 16.82 -27.77 -11.18
CA GLY A 642 17.85 -27.29 -12.12
C GLY A 642 17.32 -26.26 -13.13
N GLY A 643 16.45 -25.34 -12.70
CA GLY A 643 15.85 -24.29 -13.53
C GLY A 643 14.71 -24.75 -14.45
N ARG A 644 14.33 -26.04 -14.43
CA ARG A 644 13.21 -26.59 -15.21
C ARG A 644 12.06 -26.99 -14.31
N LYS A 645 10.84 -26.75 -14.78
CA LYS A 645 9.60 -27.06 -14.06
C LYS A 645 9.35 -28.57 -14.00
N VAL A 646 9.17 -29.10 -12.80
CA VAL A 646 8.74 -30.51 -12.57
C VAL A 646 7.28 -30.59 -12.11
N THR A 647 6.78 -29.56 -11.44
CA THR A 647 5.38 -29.52 -10.99
C THR A 647 4.71 -28.19 -11.30
N GLY A 648 3.53 -28.24 -11.91
CA GLY A 648 2.63 -27.09 -12.02
C GLY A 648 1.65 -27.03 -10.86
N THR A 649 1.46 -25.86 -10.26
CA THR A 649 0.49 -25.68 -9.16
C THR A 649 -0.67 -24.76 -9.54
N ALA A 650 -1.85 -25.07 -9.02
CA ALA A 650 -3.07 -24.30 -9.22
C ALA A 650 -3.92 -24.33 -7.96
N GLN A 651 -4.84 -23.37 -7.82
CA GLN A 651 -5.80 -23.40 -6.73
C GLN A 651 -7.16 -22.87 -7.15
N ARG A 652 -8.18 -23.26 -6.39
CA ARG A 652 -9.54 -22.75 -6.46
C ARG A 652 -10.08 -22.54 -5.05
N TRP A 653 -10.73 -21.40 -4.84
CA TRP A 653 -11.29 -21.02 -3.56
C TRP A 653 -12.81 -21.09 -3.64
N LEU A 654 -13.41 -21.82 -2.70
CA LEU A 654 -14.83 -21.79 -2.43
C LEU A 654 -15.09 -20.70 -1.38
N ALA A 655 -15.89 -19.70 -1.74
CA ALA A 655 -16.22 -18.59 -0.86
C ALA A 655 -17.00 -19.07 0.38
N PRO A 656 -16.92 -18.36 1.52
CA PRO A 656 -17.73 -18.66 2.70
C PRO A 656 -19.22 -18.55 2.38
N GLY A 657 -20.01 -19.50 2.87
CA GLY A 657 -21.46 -19.54 2.75
C GLY A 657 -22.14 -19.10 4.04
N ARG A 658 -23.46 -19.26 4.12
CA ARG A 658 -24.21 -19.05 5.39
C ARG A 658 -23.88 -20.11 6.44
N ASP A 659 -23.49 -21.31 5.98
CA ASP A 659 -23.33 -22.51 6.83
C ASP A 659 -21.88 -23.04 6.83
N HIS A 660 -20.93 -22.37 6.18
CA HIS A 660 -19.52 -22.79 6.13
C HIS A 660 -18.55 -21.62 5.94
N ASP A 661 -17.34 -21.74 6.50
CA ASP A 661 -16.27 -20.72 6.37
C ASP A 661 -15.54 -20.77 5.01
N GLY A 662 -15.91 -21.73 4.15
CA GLY A 662 -15.33 -21.91 2.82
C GLY A 662 -14.18 -22.93 2.82
N ALA A 663 -13.67 -23.24 1.63
CA ALA A 663 -12.61 -24.23 1.45
C ALA A 663 -11.72 -23.90 0.25
N VAL A 664 -10.54 -24.49 0.19
CA VAL A 664 -9.54 -24.30 -0.86
C VAL A 664 -9.21 -25.66 -1.47
N LEU A 665 -9.30 -25.75 -2.79
CA LEU A 665 -8.77 -26.85 -3.59
C LEU A 665 -7.41 -26.42 -4.13
N ALA A 666 -6.33 -26.99 -3.61
CA ALA A 666 -4.97 -26.79 -4.08
C ALA A 666 -4.52 -28.01 -4.90
N GLN A 667 -4.06 -27.80 -6.13
CA GLN A 667 -3.75 -28.86 -7.09
C GLN A 667 -2.30 -28.76 -7.56
N ALA A 668 -1.61 -29.90 -7.59
CA ALA A 668 -0.29 -30.05 -8.15
C ALA A 668 -0.32 -31.10 -9.27
N MET A 669 0.20 -30.74 -10.43
CA MET A 669 0.47 -31.63 -11.55
C MET A 669 1.96 -31.97 -11.55
N LEU A 670 2.32 -33.17 -11.11
CA LEU A 670 3.68 -33.66 -11.06
C LEU A 670 4.04 -34.40 -12.35
N LEU A 671 5.06 -33.91 -13.05
CA LEU A 671 5.60 -34.52 -14.26
C LEU A 671 6.56 -35.65 -13.85
N VAL A 672 6.06 -36.87 -13.77
CA VAL A 672 6.85 -38.02 -13.30
C VAL A 672 7.67 -38.64 -14.44
N ALA A 673 7.03 -38.86 -15.59
CA ALA A 673 7.62 -39.49 -16.79
C ALA A 673 6.91 -39.00 -18.08
N GLY A 674 7.33 -39.47 -19.26
CA GLY A 674 6.74 -39.14 -20.56
C GLY A 674 7.35 -37.94 -21.31
N ASP A 675 6.87 -37.69 -22.54
CA ASP A 675 7.32 -36.60 -23.41
C ASP A 675 6.66 -35.26 -23.03
N VAL A 676 7.37 -34.48 -22.23
CA VAL A 676 6.93 -33.15 -21.78
C VAL A 676 6.98 -32.11 -22.90
N ASP A 677 7.87 -32.28 -23.87
CA ASP A 677 7.97 -31.36 -25.00
C ASP A 677 6.78 -31.55 -25.94
N GLU A 678 6.30 -32.78 -26.13
CA GLU A 678 5.04 -33.03 -26.82
C GLU A 678 3.86 -32.37 -26.12
N GLY A 679 3.71 -32.56 -24.81
CA GLY A 679 2.67 -31.90 -24.03
C GLY A 679 2.73 -30.37 -24.13
N THR A 680 3.93 -29.80 -24.12
CA THR A 680 4.16 -28.35 -24.26
C THR A 680 3.79 -27.83 -25.65
N ARG A 681 4.12 -28.59 -26.70
CA ARG A 681 3.71 -28.29 -28.09
C ARG A 681 2.18 -28.32 -28.22
N MET A 682 1.53 -29.34 -27.67
CA MET A 682 0.08 -29.48 -27.76
C MET A 682 -0.68 -28.41 -26.97
N ALA A 683 -0.19 -28.00 -25.80
CA ALA A 683 -0.72 -26.87 -25.06
C ALA A 683 -0.61 -25.55 -25.85
N SER A 684 0.50 -25.33 -26.56
CA SER A 684 0.68 -24.17 -27.44
C SER A 684 -0.25 -24.22 -28.66
N ARG A 685 -0.40 -25.40 -29.25
CA ARG A 685 -1.27 -25.67 -30.40
C ARG A 685 -2.75 -25.43 -30.06
N PHE A 686 -3.19 -25.76 -28.85
CA PHE A 686 -4.52 -25.39 -28.38
C PHE A 686 -4.78 -23.89 -28.46
N TYR A 687 -3.86 -23.07 -27.92
CA TYR A 687 -4.03 -21.61 -27.98
C TYR A 687 -3.97 -21.10 -29.41
N GLU A 688 -3.12 -21.66 -30.27
CA GLU A 688 -3.09 -21.30 -31.69
C GLU A 688 -4.41 -21.57 -32.41
N LEU A 689 -4.95 -22.79 -32.27
CA LEU A 689 -6.22 -23.19 -32.89
C LEU A 689 -7.39 -22.40 -32.31
N ALA A 690 -7.44 -22.22 -30.99
CA ALA A 690 -8.52 -21.53 -30.31
C ALA A 690 -8.54 -20.01 -30.56
N GLY A 691 -7.44 -19.43 -31.08
CA GLY A 691 -7.30 -17.99 -31.34
C GLY A 691 -6.78 -17.20 -30.14
N GLY A 692 -6.01 -17.84 -29.25
CA GLY A 692 -5.25 -17.22 -28.17
C GLY A 692 -3.79 -16.91 -28.53
N GLU A 693 -3.21 -15.95 -27.82
CA GLU A 693 -1.84 -15.45 -28.06
C GLU A 693 -0.76 -16.23 -27.31
N LEU A 694 -1.13 -17.10 -26.37
CA LEU A 694 -0.17 -17.83 -25.53
C LEU A 694 0.59 -18.88 -26.33
N ARG A 695 1.92 -18.94 -26.12
CA ARG A 695 2.83 -19.94 -26.67
C ARG A 695 3.83 -20.36 -25.58
N PHE A 696 4.11 -21.66 -25.51
CA PHE A 696 5.01 -22.26 -24.51
C PHE A 696 6.29 -22.77 -25.19
N ALA A 697 7.42 -22.64 -24.51
CA ALA A 697 8.72 -22.99 -25.04
C ALA A 697 9.11 -24.44 -24.66
N PRO A 698 9.60 -25.26 -25.61
CA PRO A 698 10.18 -26.57 -25.28
C PRO A 698 11.37 -26.45 -24.32
N GLY A 699 11.65 -27.49 -23.55
CA GLY A 699 12.78 -27.54 -22.61
C GLY A 699 12.62 -26.72 -21.32
N THR A 700 11.50 -26.02 -21.12
CA THR A 700 11.22 -25.31 -19.85
C THR A 700 10.78 -26.25 -18.73
N SER A 701 10.33 -27.45 -19.06
CA SER A 701 9.83 -28.43 -18.12
C SER A 701 10.68 -29.71 -18.17
N THR A 702 10.73 -30.47 -17.07
CA THR A 702 11.45 -31.73 -16.94
C THR A 702 10.59 -32.74 -16.20
N THR A 703 10.90 -34.03 -16.35
CA THR A 703 10.28 -35.09 -15.54
C THR A 703 11.17 -35.51 -14.38
N LEU A 704 10.56 -36.11 -13.37
CA LEU A 704 11.29 -36.79 -12.30
C LEU A 704 12.18 -37.91 -12.87
N ALA A 705 11.67 -38.71 -13.81
CA ALA A 705 12.41 -39.77 -14.50
C ALA A 705 13.71 -39.26 -15.14
N HIS A 706 13.63 -38.14 -15.87
CA HIS A 706 14.80 -37.51 -16.48
C HIS A 706 15.77 -36.96 -15.43
N ALA A 707 15.26 -36.35 -14.35
CA ALA A 707 16.09 -35.77 -13.30
C ALA A 707 16.89 -36.82 -12.50
N ILE A 708 16.32 -38.01 -12.27
CA ILE A 708 16.98 -39.11 -11.54
C ILE A 708 17.73 -40.09 -12.46
N GLY A 709 17.65 -39.91 -13.78
CA GLY A 709 18.24 -40.85 -14.75
C GLY A 709 17.59 -42.23 -14.75
N TRP A 710 16.27 -42.30 -14.56
CA TRP A 710 15.50 -43.55 -14.48
C TRP A 710 15.61 -44.38 -15.77
N GLN A 711 15.91 -45.68 -15.65
CA GLN A 711 16.07 -46.62 -16.77
C GLN A 711 15.01 -47.75 -16.76
N GLY A 712 14.06 -47.73 -15.82
CA GLY A 712 12.99 -48.73 -15.72
C GLY A 712 11.73 -48.32 -16.47
N GLU A 713 10.67 -49.12 -16.36
CA GLU A 713 9.35 -48.77 -16.93
C GLU A 713 8.78 -47.50 -16.27
N GLU A 714 8.20 -46.61 -17.08
CA GLU A 714 7.63 -45.33 -16.61
C GLU A 714 6.45 -45.56 -15.65
N ALA A 715 5.57 -46.51 -15.97
CA ALA A 715 4.43 -46.88 -15.13
C ALA A 715 4.85 -47.35 -13.73
N ALA A 716 5.98 -48.06 -13.63
CA ALA A 716 6.53 -48.49 -12.36
C ALA A 716 7.02 -47.30 -11.51
N LEU A 717 7.63 -46.29 -12.13
CA LEU A 717 8.05 -45.07 -11.42
C LEU A 717 6.84 -44.28 -10.92
N VAL A 718 5.83 -44.12 -11.78
CA VAL A 718 4.59 -43.41 -11.44
C VAL A 718 3.88 -44.09 -10.25
N SER A 719 3.78 -45.43 -10.23
CA SER A 719 3.21 -46.17 -9.10
C SER A 719 3.99 -45.95 -7.81
N ARG A 720 5.33 -46.04 -7.86
CA ARG A 720 6.19 -45.81 -6.69
C ARG A 720 6.04 -44.41 -6.13
N VAL A 721 6.01 -43.40 -6.99
CA VAL A 721 5.82 -41.99 -6.59
C VAL A 721 4.43 -41.79 -5.98
N SER A 722 3.40 -42.41 -6.55
CA SER A 722 2.03 -42.34 -6.01
C SER A 722 1.94 -42.97 -4.61
N GLU A 723 2.53 -44.15 -4.40
CA GLU A 723 2.59 -44.81 -3.09
C GLU A 723 3.38 -43.98 -2.06
N ALA A 724 4.53 -43.44 -2.47
CA ALA A 724 5.38 -42.60 -1.62
C ALA A 724 4.67 -41.31 -1.18
N LEU A 725 3.83 -40.71 -2.03
CA LEU A 725 3.01 -39.56 -1.69
C LEU A 725 1.82 -39.94 -0.81
N ALA A 726 1.16 -41.06 -1.08
CA ALA A 726 0.04 -41.56 -0.28
C ALA A 726 0.47 -41.76 1.19
N GLN A 727 1.59 -42.43 1.43
CA GLN A 727 2.14 -42.65 2.78
C GLN A 727 2.43 -41.34 3.52
N ARG A 728 2.96 -40.33 2.81
CA ARG A 728 3.26 -39.00 3.39
C ARG A 728 2.01 -38.20 3.73
N LEU A 729 0.93 -38.39 3.00
CA LEU A 729 -0.34 -37.70 3.22
C LEU A 729 -1.13 -38.32 4.38
N THR A 730 -0.98 -39.62 4.65
CA THR A 730 -1.74 -40.34 5.68
C THR A 730 -1.01 -40.50 7.03
N GLY A 731 0.30 -40.23 7.11
CA GLY A 731 1.00 -40.07 8.39
C GLY A 731 1.48 -41.34 9.10
N ASP A 732 1.49 -42.50 8.44
CA ASP A 732 2.21 -43.69 8.95
C ASP A 732 3.59 -43.77 8.28
N ILE A 733 4.59 -43.18 8.94
CA ILE A 733 5.99 -43.49 8.63
C ILE A 733 6.34 -44.76 9.41
N PRO A 734 6.72 -45.88 8.77
CA PRO A 734 7.31 -46.99 9.50
C PRO A 734 8.60 -46.48 10.15
N SER A 735 8.63 -46.51 11.48
CA SER A 735 9.80 -46.16 12.28
C SER A 735 11.03 -46.96 11.83
N PRO A 736 12.24 -46.35 11.82
CA PRO A 736 13.48 -47.03 11.45
C PRO A 736 13.80 -48.23 12.34
#